data_AF-A0A7C7UHH6-F1
#
_entry.id   AF-A0A7C7UHH6-F1
#
_cell.length_a   1.000
_cell.length_b   1.000
_cell.length_c   1.000
_cell.angle_alpha   90.00
_cell.angle_beta   90.00
_cell.angle_gamma   90.00
#
_symmetry.space_group_name_H-M   'P 1'
#
loop_
_entity.id
_entity.type
_entity.pdbx_description
1 polymer ?
#
loop_
_entity_poly.entity_id
_entity_poly.type
_entity_poly.pdbx_seq_one_letter_code
_entity_poly.pdbx_strand_id
1 'polypeptide(L)'
;MARMALDPRERFQELFAQDKYRVKLRHMALNDERSLTLDFLELSVFDEELARGVLSRSEDYLQYAASALKAQMRYEDEQYAEAVERFHVRIRGLPSKISIRNIGASHIERLVAFDGIIVRATPVKPLLVEAVFQCKCGAENRVPQQGSFIRPPMGCESCGRTVGFELIPEKSKFIDYQELRVQERPEDLPPGQLPRYVEVYLEDDLVDKARPGDRVTITGVVRARPETLPGRGKLRTFSIAIEANHVEVVGKELETIEVSLEDEKRIRELARDEFIHKRIISSIAPSIYGYEDIKEAIMYLLFGGVPKVTPEGVTIRGDIHVLLVGDPGTAKCVSGDTLIFTVENGLTEIRSLVEGCLQKVKVKPIDDGVYAEMNHTTPTLGLDGKVKEGRTTRVWKRFSPSVMYRITTRTGRTITVTPTHPFFTCKDGFIVPIQAANLKLGDYIATLRNAVLEGDSQKLNAEHHCSRDTSGARTLQIPVQTTPELCKLIGYLLGDGYCRKASSTYYIVFTSKEQILREDYSRCFESVFNVKPYLPPSHKSELWVSSVVIGKFLENIAPELYKPSRERRIPNLIFKCSNEEVKSFLEVFFDSEATISRKERELTIVSASRLLLEGIRFLLLRFGIVSQLHFTRTQATNSPNPKRKTYYRLRVSGSELLKMGEILKFKNPMKAKKLEALINCSRRL
;
A
#
# COMPACT_ATOMS: atom_id res chain seq x y z
N MET A 1 -11.90 23.63 -50.39
CA MET A 1 -11.13 22.85 -51.38
C MET A 1 -11.36 21.39 -51.06
N ALA A 2 -12.07 20.67 -51.93
CA ALA A 2 -12.34 19.24 -51.77
C ALA A 2 -11.00 18.48 -51.86
N ARG A 3 -10.61 17.78 -50.79
CA ARG A 3 -9.50 16.82 -50.85
C ARG A 3 -9.90 15.74 -51.87
N MET A 4 -9.17 15.65 -52.98
CA MET A 4 -9.23 14.49 -53.86
C MET A 4 -8.97 13.26 -52.98
N ALA A 5 -9.90 12.31 -52.95
CA ALA A 5 -9.72 11.05 -52.24
C ALA A 5 -8.61 10.27 -52.97
N LEU A 6 -7.38 10.42 -52.48
CA LEU A 6 -6.22 9.65 -52.92
C LEU A 6 -6.49 8.16 -52.69
N ASP A 7 -5.98 7.30 -53.59
CA ASP A 7 -6.14 5.85 -53.47
C ASP A 7 -5.53 5.37 -52.14
N PRO A 8 -6.26 4.62 -51.30
CA PRO A 8 -5.71 4.04 -50.07
C PRO A 8 -4.37 3.31 -50.26
N ARG A 9 -4.13 2.71 -51.43
CA ARG A 9 -2.87 2.03 -51.76
C ARG A 9 -1.68 2.99 -51.78
N GLU A 10 -1.83 4.16 -52.42
CA GLU A 10 -0.77 5.17 -52.49
C GLU A 10 -0.44 5.71 -51.11
N ARG A 11 -1.46 5.96 -50.28
CA ARG A 11 -1.29 6.45 -48.90
C ARG A 11 -0.56 5.44 -48.00
N PHE A 12 -0.86 4.15 -48.13
CA PHE A 12 -0.09 3.12 -47.43
C PHE A 12 1.36 3.06 -47.91
N GLN A 13 1.59 3.23 -49.21
CA GLN A 13 2.95 3.25 -49.76
C GLN A 13 3.76 4.44 -49.22
N GLU A 14 3.15 5.64 -49.16
CA GLU A 14 3.76 6.83 -48.54
C GLU A 14 4.13 6.60 -47.06
N LEU A 15 3.27 5.89 -46.31
CA LEU A 15 3.55 5.53 -44.92
C LEU A 15 4.76 4.58 -44.81
N PHE A 16 4.82 3.55 -45.65
CA PHE A 16 5.92 2.60 -45.67
C PHE A 16 7.24 3.19 -46.19
N ALA A 17 7.17 4.29 -46.95
CA ALA A 17 8.34 5.01 -47.44
C ALA A 17 9.04 5.86 -46.36
N GLN A 18 8.45 6.05 -45.17
CA GLN A 18 9.11 6.74 -44.06
C GLN A 18 10.32 5.96 -43.53
N ASP A 19 11.40 6.64 -43.15
CA ASP A 19 12.67 6.02 -42.74
C ASP A 19 12.52 4.94 -41.67
N LYS A 20 11.62 5.15 -40.70
CA LYS A 20 11.31 4.18 -39.65
C LYS A 20 10.84 2.82 -40.22
N TYR A 21 9.93 2.84 -41.20
CA TYR A 21 9.39 1.63 -41.81
C TYR A 21 10.39 1.02 -42.78
N ARG A 22 11.15 1.83 -43.52
CA ARG A 22 12.24 1.34 -44.39
C ARG A 22 13.26 0.48 -43.64
N VAL A 23 13.65 0.88 -42.43
CA VAL A 23 14.53 0.06 -41.57
C VAL A 23 13.87 -1.27 -41.23
N LYS A 24 12.59 -1.27 -40.84
CA LYS A 24 11.83 -2.51 -40.57
C LYS A 24 11.71 -3.41 -41.79
N LEU A 25 11.49 -2.84 -42.98
CA LEU A 25 11.41 -3.58 -44.25
C LEU A 25 12.72 -4.30 -44.58
N ARG A 26 13.86 -3.65 -44.34
CA ARG A 26 15.18 -4.28 -44.53
C ARG A 26 15.41 -5.42 -43.55
N HIS A 27 15.06 -5.23 -42.28
CA HIS A 27 15.10 -6.32 -41.29
C HIS A 27 14.19 -7.48 -41.67
N MET A 28 13.00 -7.18 -42.18
CA MET A 28 12.04 -8.18 -42.65
C MET A 28 12.62 -9.02 -43.80
N ALA A 29 13.29 -8.39 -44.78
CA ALA A 29 13.96 -9.12 -45.87
C ALA A 29 15.15 -9.95 -45.37
N LEU A 30 15.96 -9.43 -44.44
CA LEU A 30 17.12 -10.15 -43.89
C LEU A 30 16.73 -11.40 -43.09
N ASN A 31 15.56 -11.39 -42.47
CA ASN A 31 15.06 -12.48 -41.62
C ASN A 31 14.10 -13.45 -42.36
N ASP A 32 13.89 -13.27 -43.68
CA ASP A 32 12.88 -14.00 -44.47
C ASP A 32 11.45 -13.91 -43.87
N GLU A 33 11.14 -12.78 -43.23
CA GLU A 33 9.82 -12.53 -42.63
C GLU A 33 8.82 -12.03 -43.68
N ARG A 34 7.57 -12.51 -43.60
CA ARG A 34 6.51 -12.15 -44.57
C ARG A 34 5.50 -11.14 -44.03
N SER A 35 5.69 -10.66 -42.79
CA SER A 35 4.71 -9.86 -42.07
C SER A 35 5.31 -8.58 -41.52
N LEU A 36 4.70 -7.43 -41.82
CA LEU A 36 5.05 -6.14 -41.22
C LEU A 36 4.04 -5.79 -40.12
N THR A 37 4.52 -5.50 -38.91
CA THR A 37 3.68 -5.02 -37.82
C THR A 37 3.55 -3.49 -37.83
N LEU A 38 2.32 -2.99 -37.80
CA LEU A 38 1.96 -1.58 -37.86
C LEU A 38 1.09 -1.19 -36.65
N ASP A 39 1.48 -0.11 -35.98
CA ASP A 39 0.72 0.41 -34.84
C ASP A 39 -0.46 1.26 -35.33
N PHE A 40 -1.66 0.96 -34.83
CA PHE A 40 -2.87 1.67 -35.20
C PHE A 40 -2.84 3.15 -34.80
N LEU A 41 -2.21 3.50 -33.68
CA LEU A 41 -2.08 4.90 -33.24
C LEU A 41 -1.24 5.70 -34.23
N GLU A 42 -0.15 5.11 -34.74
CA GLU A 42 0.68 5.75 -35.76
C GLU A 42 -0.09 5.94 -37.06
N LEU A 43 -0.86 4.94 -37.48
CA LEU A 43 -1.75 5.04 -38.64
C LEU A 43 -2.76 6.16 -38.48
N SER A 44 -3.38 6.26 -37.30
CA SER A 44 -4.39 7.29 -37.01
C SER A 44 -3.80 8.70 -36.99
N VAL A 45 -2.54 8.87 -36.59
CA VAL A 45 -1.85 10.16 -36.63
C VAL A 45 -1.47 10.53 -38.07
N PHE A 46 -1.09 9.55 -38.88
CA PHE A 46 -0.74 9.78 -40.28
C PHE A 46 -1.96 10.09 -41.16
N ASP A 47 -3.02 9.28 -41.05
CA ASP A 47 -4.25 9.42 -41.83
C ASP A 47 -5.46 8.81 -41.12
N GLU A 48 -6.36 9.68 -40.63
CA GLU A 48 -7.57 9.26 -39.91
C GLU A 48 -8.56 8.49 -40.80
N GLU A 49 -8.66 8.84 -42.10
CA GLU A 49 -9.58 8.17 -43.03
C GLU A 49 -9.09 6.75 -43.33
N LEU A 50 -7.78 6.58 -43.50
CA LEU A 50 -7.14 5.28 -43.68
C LEU A 50 -7.34 4.39 -42.44
N ALA A 51 -7.14 4.93 -41.23
CA ALA A 51 -7.35 4.23 -39.97
C ALA A 51 -8.83 3.80 -39.79
N ARG A 52 -9.78 4.69 -40.10
CA ARG A 52 -11.23 4.37 -40.08
C ARG A 52 -11.58 3.29 -41.11
N GLY A 53 -10.95 3.34 -42.28
CA GLY A 53 -11.08 2.34 -43.33
C GLY A 53 -10.66 0.93 -42.87
N VAL A 54 -9.49 0.83 -42.22
CA VAL A 54 -8.99 -0.44 -41.65
C VAL A 54 -9.94 -1.05 -40.61
N LEU A 55 -10.63 -0.23 -39.81
CA LEU A 55 -11.61 -0.75 -38.84
C LEU A 55 -12.94 -1.20 -39.47
N SER A 56 -13.42 -0.47 -40.48
CA SER A 56 -14.77 -0.65 -41.03
C SER A 56 -14.83 -1.56 -42.25
N ARG A 57 -13.82 -1.52 -43.12
CA ARG A 57 -13.66 -2.32 -44.34
C ARG A 57 -12.31 -3.05 -44.28
N SER A 58 -12.14 -3.83 -43.22
CA SER A 58 -10.87 -4.43 -42.86
C SER A 58 -10.24 -5.28 -43.98
N GLU A 59 -11.03 -6.11 -44.66
CA GLU A 59 -10.54 -6.98 -45.73
C GLU A 59 -9.92 -6.21 -46.90
N ASP A 60 -10.65 -5.23 -47.46
CA ASP A 60 -10.15 -4.40 -48.56
C ASP A 60 -8.89 -3.64 -48.17
N TYR A 61 -8.92 -2.99 -46.99
CA TYR A 61 -7.81 -2.13 -46.56
C TYR A 61 -6.56 -2.92 -46.21
N LEU A 62 -6.69 -4.13 -45.66
CA LEU A 62 -5.55 -5.02 -45.44
C LEU A 62 -4.97 -5.52 -46.77
N GLN A 63 -5.79 -5.79 -47.79
CA GLN A 63 -5.30 -6.12 -49.13
C GLN A 63 -4.59 -4.94 -49.82
N TYR A 64 -5.12 -3.71 -49.65
CA TYR A 64 -4.47 -2.50 -50.12
C TYR A 64 -3.12 -2.28 -49.42
N ALA A 65 -3.07 -2.47 -48.10
CA ALA A 65 -1.83 -2.37 -47.34
C ALA A 65 -0.80 -3.44 -47.76
N ALA A 66 -1.22 -4.69 -47.97
CA ALA A 66 -0.34 -5.76 -48.45
C ALA A 66 0.21 -5.48 -49.86
N SER A 67 -0.63 -4.94 -50.75
CA SER A 67 -0.21 -4.54 -52.11
C SER A 67 0.79 -3.39 -52.08
N ALA A 68 0.55 -2.38 -51.24
CA ALA A 68 1.44 -1.24 -51.03
C ALA A 68 2.77 -1.67 -50.39
N LEU A 69 2.73 -2.61 -49.44
CA LEU A 69 3.92 -3.21 -48.83
C LEU A 69 4.77 -3.93 -49.88
N LYS A 70 4.16 -4.74 -50.76
CA LYS A 70 4.87 -5.40 -51.86
C LYS A 70 5.50 -4.38 -52.82
N ALA A 71 4.77 -3.33 -53.18
CA ALA A 71 5.29 -2.26 -54.04
C ALA A 71 6.48 -1.56 -53.39
N GLN A 72 6.42 -1.25 -52.09
CA GLN A 72 7.53 -0.63 -51.37
C GLN A 72 8.74 -1.57 -51.23
N MET A 73 8.50 -2.87 -51.00
CA MET A 73 9.56 -3.88 -50.94
C MET A 73 10.34 -3.99 -52.24
N ARG A 74 9.68 -3.86 -53.41
CA ARG A 74 10.39 -3.84 -54.71
C ARG A 74 11.44 -2.73 -54.81
N TYR A 75 11.24 -1.59 -54.13
CA TYR A 75 12.23 -0.51 -54.11
C TYR A 75 13.39 -0.78 -53.14
N GLU A 76 13.18 -1.53 -52.06
CA GLU A 76 14.25 -1.85 -51.09
C GLU A 76 15.02 -3.12 -51.48
N ASP A 77 14.32 -4.17 -51.90
CA ASP A 77 14.88 -5.45 -52.34
C ASP A 77 13.95 -6.11 -53.37
N GLU A 78 14.28 -5.94 -54.66
CA GLU A 78 13.51 -6.48 -55.78
C GLU A 78 13.50 -8.01 -55.81
N GLN A 79 14.61 -8.66 -55.45
CA GLN A 79 14.73 -10.12 -55.51
C GLN A 79 13.83 -10.77 -54.46
N TYR A 80 13.85 -10.23 -53.23
CA TYR A 80 12.99 -10.69 -52.15
C TYR A 80 11.50 -10.47 -52.45
N ALA A 81 11.15 -9.30 -53.00
CA ALA A 81 9.77 -8.95 -53.32
C ALA A 81 9.13 -9.85 -54.39
N GLU A 82 9.92 -10.39 -55.32
CA GLU A 82 9.45 -11.35 -56.33
C GLU A 82 9.48 -12.81 -55.83
N ALA A 83 10.40 -13.15 -54.91
CA ALA A 83 10.44 -14.48 -54.29
C ALA A 83 9.23 -14.74 -53.35
N VAL A 84 8.77 -13.70 -52.65
CA VAL A 84 7.64 -13.81 -51.72
C VAL A 84 6.31 -13.55 -52.44
N GLU A 85 5.43 -14.57 -52.48
CA GLU A 85 4.14 -14.46 -53.15
C GLU A 85 3.17 -13.51 -52.42
N ARG A 86 3.13 -13.56 -51.07
CA ARG A 86 2.18 -12.84 -50.23
C ARG A 86 2.87 -12.17 -49.06
N PHE A 87 2.56 -10.88 -48.87
CA PHE A 87 2.94 -10.11 -47.70
C PHE A 87 1.72 -9.83 -46.83
N HIS A 88 1.93 -9.79 -45.51
CA HIS A 88 0.88 -9.52 -44.54
C HIS A 88 1.16 -8.24 -43.77
N VAL A 89 0.13 -7.43 -43.54
CA VAL A 89 0.22 -6.24 -42.67
C VAL A 89 -0.54 -6.53 -41.38
N ARG A 90 0.20 -6.62 -40.28
CA ARG A 90 -0.30 -7.03 -38.96
C ARG A 90 -0.58 -5.77 -38.14
N ILE A 91 -1.84 -5.51 -37.79
CA ILE A 91 -2.25 -4.30 -37.05
C ILE A 91 -2.22 -4.60 -35.55
N ARG A 92 -1.48 -3.77 -34.80
CA ARG A 92 -1.39 -3.79 -33.32
C ARG A 92 -1.98 -2.51 -32.73
N GLY A 93 -2.38 -2.56 -31.46
CA GLY A 93 -2.63 -1.34 -30.67
C GLY A 93 -3.97 -0.65 -30.96
N LEU A 94 -5.03 -1.41 -31.27
CA LEU A 94 -6.36 -0.82 -31.46
C LEU A 94 -6.81 -0.06 -30.19
N PRO A 95 -7.47 1.10 -30.33
CA PRO A 95 -7.76 2.01 -29.23
C PRO A 95 -8.83 1.47 -28.26
N SER A 96 -9.69 0.56 -28.74
CA SER A 96 -10.70 -0.09 -27.91
C SER A 96 -10.57 -1.61 -28.01
N LYS A 97 -10.56 -2.25 -26.84
CA LYS A 97 -10.64 -3.70 -26.71
C LYS A 97 -12.07 -4.09 -26.34
N ILE A 98 -12.60 -5.09 -27.04
CA ILE A 98 -13.96 -5.60 -26.83
C ILE A 98 -13.85 -6.88 -26.00
N SER A 99 -14.72 -7.03 -24.99
CA SER A 99 -14.82 -8.31 -24.27
C SER A 99 -15.38 -9.39 -25.20
N ILE A 100 -14.84 -10.61 -25.15
CA ILE A 100 -15.28 -11.75 -25.98
C ILE A 100 -16.81 -11.92 -25.92
N ARG A 101 -17.41 -11.68 -24.75
CA ARG A 101 -18.85 -11.73 -24.53
C ARG A 101 -19.67 -10.76 -25.38
N ASN A 102 -19.11 -9.60 -25.69
CA ASN A 102 -19.77 -8.51 -26.39
C ASN A 102 -19.55 -8.58 -27.91
N ILE A 103 -18.76 -9.54 -28.39
CA ILE A 103 -18.61 -9.82 -29.82
C ILE A 103 -19.94 -10.39 -30.33
N GLY A 104 -20.46 -9.80 -31.39
CA GLY A 104 -21.84 -9.99 -31.84
C GLY A 104 -22.04 -9.47 -33.26
N ALA A 105 -23.30 -9.45 -33.72
CA ALA A 105 -23.63 -9.13 -35.10
C ALA A 105 -23.15 -7.75 -35.58
N SER A 106 -23.08 -6.75 -34.70
CA SER A 106 -22.60 -5.39 -35.01
C SER A 106 -21.12 -5.33 -35.41
N HIS A 107 -20.36 -6.38 -35.14
CA HIS A 107 -18.92 -6.44 -35.35
C HIS A 107 -18.54 -7.29 -36.58
N ILE A 108 -19.50 -7.94 -37.23
CA ILE A 108 -19.27 -8.75 -38.45
C ILE A 108 -18.59 -7.88 -39.53
N GLU A 109 -17.57 -8.43 -40.19
CA GLU A 109 -16.70 -7.77 -41.19
C GLU A 109 -15.81 -6.62 -40.66
N ARG A 110 -15.79 -6.38 -39.34
CA ARG A 110 -14.96 -5.34 -38.72
C ARG A 110 -13.75 -5.92 -38.01
N LEU A 111 -12.69 -5.12 -37.95
CA LEU A 111 -11.49 -5.43 -37.19
C LEU A 111 -11.73 -5.13 -35.71
N VAL A 112 -11.52 -6.12 -34.85
CA VAL A 112 -11.69 -6.00 -33.40
C VAL A 112 -10.44 -6.48 -32.67
N ALA A 113 -10.21 -5.95 -31.47
CA ALA A 113 -9.18 -6.45 -30.56
C ALA A 113 -9.82 -6.95 -29.26
N PHE A 114 -9.35 -8.08 -28.75
CA PHE A 114 -9.81 -8.63 -27.47
C PHE A 114 -8.69 -9.37 -26.75
N ASP A 115 -8.80 -9.44 -25.43
CA ASP A 115 -7.88 -10.18 -24.56
C ASP A 115 -8.50 -11.51 -24.15
N GLY A 116 -7.67 -12.55 -24.02
CA GLY A 116 -8.11 -13.86 -23.56
C GLY A 116 -6.98 -14.82 -23.25
N ILE A 117 -7.34 -16.05 -22.90
CA ILE A 117 -6.41 -17.15 -22.62
C ILE A 117 -6.67 -18.25 -23.65
N ILE A 118 -5.62 -18.77 -24.28
CA ILE A 118 -5.77 -19.91 -25.20
C ILE A 118 -6.05 -21.16 -24.37
N VAL A 119 -7.20 -21.79 -24.56
CA VAL A 119 -7.55 -23.05 -23.86
C VAL A 119 -7.31 -24.28 -24.71
N ARG A 120 -7.29 -24.12 -26.04
CA ARG A 120 -7.07 -25.21 -26.99
C ARG A 120 -6.44 -24.68 -28.27
N ALA A 121 -5.49 -25.43 -28.81
CA ALA A 121 -4.95 -25.26 -30.15
C ALA A 121 -5.05 -26.59 -30.90
N THR A 122 -5.45 -26.55 -32.16
CA THR A 122 -5.35 -27.73 -33.05
C THR A 122 -3.91 -27.89 -33.55
N PRO A 123 -3.49 -29.09 -33.98
CA PRO A 123 -2.24 -29.23 -34.72
C PRO A 123 -2.32 -28.44 -36.03
N VAL A 124 -1.17 -27.96 -36.50
CA VAL A 124 -1.06 -27.27 -37.79
C VAL A 124 -1.51 -28.19 -38.92
N LYS A 125 -2.36 -27.67 -39.80
CA LYS A 125 -2.87 -28.39 -40.98
C LYS A 125 -2.71 -27.52 -42.22
N PRO A 126 -2.48 -28.12 -43.40
CA PRO A 126 -2.47 -27.37 -44.65
C PRO A 126 -3.90 -27.03 -45.09
N LEU A 127 -4.16 -25.75 -45.37
CA LEU A 127 -5.41 -25.23 -45.93
C LEU A 127 -5.23 -24.90 -47.41
N LEU A 128 -6.13 -25.44 -48.24
CA LEU A 128 -6.14 -25.22 -49.69
C LEU A 128 -6.68 -23.83 -50.02
N VAL A 129 -5.83 -22.95 -50.57
CA VAL A 129 -6.22 -21.57 -50.97
C VAL A 129 -6.41 -21.41 -52.46
N GLU A 130 -5.71 -22.19 -53.27
CA GLU A 130 -5.89 -22.26 -54.73
C GLU A 130 -5.88 -23.72 -55.14
N ALA A 131 -7.00 -24.19 -55.67
CA ALA A 131 -7.15 -25.54 -56.15
C ALA A 131 -6.92 -25.60 -57.66
N VAL A 132 -6.13 -26.57 -58.11
CA VAL A 132 -5.96 -26.89 -59.53
C VAL A 132 -6.80 -28.11 -59.86
N PHE A 133 -7.78 -27.94 -60.73
CA PHE A 133 -8.62 -29.03 -61.19
C PHE A 133 -8.27 -29.44 -62.63
N GLN A 134 -8.07 -30.73 -62.84
CA GLN A 134 -8.00 -31.31 -64.17
C GLN A 134 -9.40 -31.59 -64.68
N CYS A 135 -9.73 -31.02 -65.84
CA CYS A 135 -10.92 -31.44 -66.57
C CYS A 135 -10.62 -32.74 -67.33
N LYS A 136 -11.65 -33.55 -67.63
CA LYS A 136 -11.54 -34.71 -68.53
C LYS A 136 -10.98 -34.39 -69.93
N CYS A 137 -10.95 -33.13 -70.36
CA CYS A 137 -10.28 -32.73 -71.60
C CYS A 137 -8.76 -32.54 -71.47
N GLY A 138 -8.20 -32.70 -70.27
CA GLY A 138 -6.78 -32.51 -69.96
C GLY A 138 -6.41 -31.08 -69.53
N ALA A 139 -7.32 -30.10 -69.65
CA ALA A 139 -7.06 -28.72 -69.24
C ALA A 139 -7.06 -28.53 -67.73
N GLU A 140 -6.14 -27.71 -67.24
CA GLU A 140 -5.99 -27.33 -65.83
C GLU A 140 -6.74 -26.03 -65.56
N ASN A 141 -7.58 -26.02 -64.53
CA ASN A 141 -8.37 -24.85 -64.15
C ASN A 141 -8.00 -24.49 -62.71
N ARG A 142 -7.46 -23.28 -62.52
CA ARG A 142 -7.07 -22.78 -61.19
C ARG A 142 -8.24 -22.02 -60.59
N VAL A 143 -8.68 -22.43 -59.42
CA VAL A 143 -9.84 -21.83 -58.74
C VAL A 143 -9.45 -21.44 -57.32
N PRO A 144 -9.48 -20.14 -56.98
CA PRO A 144 -9.36 -19.70 -55.59
C PRO A 144 -10.44 -20.36 -54.72
N GLN A 145 -10.02 -20.94 -53.61
CA GLN A 145 -10.91 -21.61 -52.68
C GLN A 145 -11.26 -20.69 -51.53
N GLN A 146 -12.55 -20.59 -51.22
CA GLN A 146 -13.07 -19.82 -50.09
C GLN A 146 -14.16 -20.61 -49.37
N GLY A 147 -14.12 -20.56 -48.03
CA GLY A 147 -15.05 -21.27 -47.15
C GLY A 147 -14.67 -22.72 -46.88
N SER A 148 -15.56 -23.44 -46.21
CA SER A 148 -15.24 -24.75 -45.61
C SER A 148 -15.24 -25.94 -46.57
N PHE A 149 -15.74 -25.77 -47.80
CA PHE A 149 -15.87 -26.85 -48.77
C PHE A 149 -15.09 -26.52 -50.05
N ILE A 150 -14.43 -27.53 -50.60
CA ILE A 150 -13.76 -27.45 -51.89
C ILE A 150 -14.81 -27.23 -52.98
N ARG A 151 -14.67 -26.14 -53.75
CA ARG A 151 -15.55 -25.78 -54.85
C ARG A 151 -14.85 -26.03 -56.18
N PRO A 152 -15.36 -26.94 -57.02
CA PRO A 152 -14.86 -27.09 -58.38
C PRO A 152 -15.22 -25.86 -59.23
N PRO A 153 -14.51 -25.64 -60.36
CA PRO A 153 -14.86 -24.59 -61.32
C PRO A 153 -16.28 -24.77 -61.86
N MET A 154 -16.97 -23.66 -62.13
CA MET A 154 -18.32 -23.70 -62.73
C MET A 154 -18.32 -24.22 -64.17
N GLY A 155 -17.19 -24.13 -64.86
CA GLY A 155 -16.98 -24.63 -66.20
C GLY A 155 -15.49 -24.66 -66.53
N CYS A 156 -15.09 -25.54 -67.46
CA CYS A 156 -13.72 -25.63 -67.92
C CYS A 156 -13.43 -24.49 -68.91
N GLU A 157 -12.34 -23.75 -68.70
CA GLU A 157 -11.95 -22.63 -69.57
C GLU A 157 -11.66 -23.08 -71.01
N SER A 158 -11.21 -24.31 -71.22
CA SER A 158 -10.85 -24.82 -72.54
C SER A 158 -11.98 -25.55 -73.29
N CYS A 159 -12.89 -26.23 -72.59
CA CYS A 159 -13.91 -27.07 -73.25
C CYS A 159 -15.36 -26.85 -72.77
N GLY A 160 -15.58 -25.93 -71.82
CA GLY A 160 -16.91 -25.57 -71.34
C GLY A 160 -17.64 -26.64 -70.52
N ARG A 161 -17.06 -27.81 -70.26
CA ARG A 161 -17.69 -28.84 -69.40
C ARG A 161 -17.83 -28.35 -67.97
N THR A 162 -18.94 -28.67 -67.33
CA THR A 162 -19.29 -28.26 -65.96
C THR A 162 -19.15 -29.38 -64.92
N VAL A 163 -18.81 -30.59 -65.36
CA VAL A 163 -18.69 -31.80 -64.53
C VAL A 163 -17.47 -32.62 -64.92
N GLY A 164 -16.96 -33.43 -63.98
CA GLY A 164 -15.78 -34.29 -64.21
C GLY A 164 -14.47 -33.53 -63.99
N PHE A 165 -14.38 -32.81 -62.87
CA PHE A 165 -13.16 -32.16 -62.41
C PHE A 165 -12.51 -33.00 -61.31
N GLU A 166 -11.23 -33.30 -61.48
CA GLU A 166 -10.43 -33.99 -60.48
C GLU A 166 -9.42 -33.00 -59.88
N LEU A 167 -9.33 -32.94 -58.56
CA LEU A 167 -8.37 -32.08 -57.87
C LEU A 167 -6.96 -32.66 -58.06
N ILE A 168 -6.00 -31.82 -58.43
CA ILE A 168 -4.57 -32.15 -58.45
C ILE A 168 -3.92 -31.48 -57.22
N PRO A 169 -3.70 -32.20 -56.10
CA PRO A 169 -3.08 -31.63 -54.92
C PRO A 169 -1.66 -31.09 -55.19
N GLU A 170 -0.88 -31.75 -56.03
CA GLU A 170 0.54 -31.42 -56.26
C GLU A 170 0.75 -30.06 -56.92
N LYS A 171 -0.24 -29.59 -57.70
CA LYS A 171 -0.20 -28.27 -58.37
C LYS A 171 -0.98 -27.20 -57.60
N SER A 172 -1.71 -27.61 -56.57
CA SER A 172 -2.52 -26.74 -55.74
C SER A 172 -1.68 -26.02 -54.69
N LYS A 173 -2.13 -24.84 -54.27
CA LYS A 173 -1.43 -24.04 -53.25
C LYS A 173 -2.07 -24.23 -51.88
N PHE A 174 -1.23 -24.54 -50.89
CA PHE A 174 -1.60 -24.70 -49.50
C PHE A 174 -0.91 -23.64 -48.64
N ILE A 175 -1.57 -23.23 -47.56
CA ILE A 175 -0.98 -22.42 -46.49
C ILE A 175 -1.16 -23.14 -45.16
N ASP A 176 -0.31 -22.84 -44.18
CA ASP A 176 -0.50 -23.36 -42.84
C ASP A 176 -1.73 -22.75 -42.18
N TYR A 177 -2.49 -23.59 -41.49
CA TYR A 177 -3.73 -23.23 -40.82
C TYR A 177 -3.82 -23.87 -39.45
N GLN A 178 -4.30 -23.08 -38.49
CA GLN A 178 -4.49 -23.53 -37.11
C GLN A 178 -5.74 -22.89 -36.50
N GLU A 179 -6.42 -23.67 -35.67
CA GLU A 179 -7.61 -23.23 -34.93
C GLU A 179 -7.29 -23.13 -33.44
N LEU A 180 -7.57 -21.97 -32.86
CA LEU A 180 -7.45 -21.69 -31.44
C LEU A 180 -8.84 -21.50 -30.83
N ARG A 181 -8.99 -21.93 -29.57
CA ARG A 181 -10.09 -21.51 -28.71
C ARG A 181 -9.54 -20.57 -27.65
N VAL A 182 -10.10 -19.36 -27.63
CA VAL A 182 -9.66 -18.29 -26.74
C VAL A 182 -10.79 -17.95 -25.78
N GLN A 183 -10.49 -18.06 -24.49
CA GLN A 183 -11.44 -17.88 -23.39
C GLN A 183 -11.25 -16.54 -22.70
N GLU A 184 -12.33 -15.98 -22.14
CA GLU A 184 -12.26 -14.80 -21.27
C GLU A 184 -11.32 -15.02 -20.07
N ARG A 185 -10.60 -13.97 -19.66
CA ARG A 185 -9.75 -14.03 -18.47
C ARG A 185 -10.65 -14.16 -17.22
N PRO A 186 -10.30 -15.03 -16.24
CA PRO A 186 -11.08 -15.17 -15.01
C PRO A 186 -11.29 -13.85 -14.25
N GLU A 187 -10.33 -12.94 -14.37
CA GLU A 187 -10.30 -11.61 -13.75
C GLU A 187 -11.37 -10.66 -14.32
N ASP A 188 -11.78 -10.85 -15.58
CA ASP A 188 -12.79 -10.04 -16.26
C ASP A 188 -14.22 -10.59 -16.06
N LEU A 189 -14.36 -11.72 -15.35
CA LEU A 189 -15.66 -12.39 -15.19
C LEU A 189 -16.51 -11.74 -14.09
N PRO A 190 -17.79 -11.45 -14.36
CA PRO A 190 -18.74 -11.15 -13.31
C PRO A 190 -18.87 -12.33 -12.31
N PRO A 191 -19.03 -12.04 -11.01
CA PRO A 191 -19.05 -13.08 -9.99
C PRO A 191 -20.17 -14.12 -10.25
N GLY A 192 -19.79 -15.40 -10.30
CA GLY A 192 -20.71 -16.52 -10.45
C GLY A 192 -21.08 -16.90 -11.89
N GLN A 193 -20.46 -16.30 -12.92
CA GLN A 193 -20.74 -16.63 -14.32
C GLN A 193 -19.64 -17.49 -14.96
N LEU A 194 -20.04 -18.32 -15.92
CA LEU A 194 -19.12 -19.13 -16.70
C LEU A 194 -18.42 -18.29 -17.80
N PRO A 195 -17.12 -18.48 -18.01
CA PRO A 195 -16.39 -17.83 -19.10
C PRO A 195 -16.86 -18.32 -20.47
N ARG A 196 -17.01 -17.40 -21.42
CA ARG A 196 -17.25 -17.74 -22.84
C ARG A 196 -15.92 -17.87 -23.57
N TYR A 197 -15.98 -18.54 -24.71
CA TYR A 197 -14.85 -18.66 -25.64
C TYR A 197 -15.28 -18.28 -27.05
N VAL A 198 -14.30 -17.90 -27.87
CA VAL A 198 -14.45 -17.68 -29.30
C VAL A 198 -13.42 -18.53 -30.06
N GLU A 199 -13.79 -18.97 -31.25
CA GLU A 199 -12.89 -19.69 -32.15
C GLU A 199 -12.12 -18.67 -32.99
N VAL A 200 -10.79 -18.81 -32.98
CA VAL A 200 -9.85 -17.93 -33.69
C VAL A 200 -9.06 -18.77 -34.68
N TYR A 201 -8.97 -18.30 -35.91
CA TYR A 201 -8.25 -18.96 -36.99
C TYR A 201 -6.96 -18.22 -37.28
N LEU A 202 -5.85 -18.96 -37.29
CA LEU A 202 -4.52 -18.47 -37.64
C LEU A 202 -4.14 -19.03 -39.00
N GLU A 203 -3.51 -18.19 -39.82
CA GLU A 203 -3.05 -18.52 -41.17
C GLU A 203 -1.59 -18.12 -41.34
N ASP A 204 -0.86 -18.91 -42.13
CA ASP A 204 0.51 -18.64 -42.57
C ASP A 204 1.46 -18.31 -41.39
N ASP A 205 2.06 -17.13 -41.35
CA ASP A 205 3.07 -16.76 -40.35
C ASP A 205 2.56 -16.67 -38.91
N LEU A 206 1.24 -16.67 -38.67
CA LEU A 206 0.70 -16.58 -37.30
C LEU A 206 0.63 -17.93 -36.58
N VAL A 207 0.72 -19.03 -37.34
CA VAL A 207 0.57 -20.38 -36.81
C VAL A 207 1.70 -20.72 -35.82
N ASP A 208 1.37 -21.44 -34.76
CA ASP A 208 2.28 -21.89 -33.68
C ASP A 208 2.98 -20.76 -32.88
N LYS A 209 2.58 -19.49 -33.06
CA LYS A 209 3.10 -18.35 -32.27
C LYS A 209 2.63 -18.33 -30.81
N ALA A 210 1.50 -18.97 -30.50
CA ALA A 210 0.88 -18.95 -29.18
C ALA A 210 0.39 -20.34 -28.76
N ARG A 211 0.53 -20.68 -27.47
CA ARG A 211 0.29 -22.02 -26.93
C ARG A 211 -0.89 -22.05 -25.96
N PRO A 212 -1.53 -23.21 -25.76
CA PRO A 212 -2.53 -23.35 -24.70
C PRO A 212 -1.96 -22.97 -23.32
N GLY A 213 -2.67 -22.11 -22.61
CA GLY A 213 -2.25 -21.49 -21.34
C GLY A 213 -1.77 -20.05 -21.49
N ASP A 214 -1.34 -19.64 -22.69
CA ASP A 214 -0.86 -18.28 -22.93
C ASP A 214 -1.98 -17.26 -22.81
N ARG A 215 -1.68 -16.14 -22.15
CA ARG A 215 -2.51 -14.94 -22.19
C ARG A 215 -2.19 -14.22 -23.49
N VAL A 216 -3.21 -13.84 -24.24
CA VAL A 216 -3.04 -13.24 -25.58
C VAL A 216 -3.95 -12.05 -25.78
N THR A 217 -3.44 -11.06 -26.51
CA THR A 217 -4.24 -10.01 -27.16
C THR A 217 -4.32 -10.33 -28.64
N ILE A 218 -5.54 -10.52 -29.15
CA ILE A 218 -5.77 -10.88 -30.55
C ILE A 218 -6.48 -9.74 -31.23
N THR A 219 -5.93 -9.32 -32.36
CA THR A 219 -6.59 -8.42 -33.31
C THR A 219 -7.02 -9.25 -34.52
N GLY A 220 -8.29 -9.20 -34.90
CA GLY A 220 -8.80 -10.01 -36.00
C GLY A 220 -10.14 -9.53 -36.54
N VAL A 221 -10.52 -10.06 -37.70
CA VAL A 221 -11.78 -9.74 -38.38
C VAL A 221 -12.85 -10.73 -37.92
N VAL A 222 -14.01 -10.20 -37.53
CA VAL A 222 -15.14 -11.04 -37.11
C VAL A 222 -15.86 -11.59 -38.33
N ARG A 223 -15.93 -12.92 -38.45
CA ARG A 223 -16.66 -13.62 -39.51
C ARG A 223 -17.84 -14.39 -38.95
N ALA A 224 -18.92 -14.43 -39.73
CA ALA A 224 -20.07 -15.28 -39.46
C ALA A 224 -19.97 -16.56 -40.29
N ARG A 225 -19.83 -17.73 -39.65
CA ARG A 225 -19.77 -19.03 -40.34
C ARG A 225 -21.11 -19.77 -40.20
N PRO A 226 -21.69 -20.28 -41.32
CA PRO A 226 -22.94 -21.01 -41.26
C PRO A 226 -22.71 -22.38 -40.60
N GLU A 227 -23.52 -22.71 -39.60
CA GLU A 227 -23.51 -24.05 -39.02
C GLU A 227 -24.16 -25.03 -40.01
N THR A 228 -23.47 -26.14 -40.26
CA THR A 228 -23.96 -27.20 -41.14
C THR A 228 -24.30 -28.42 -40.31
N LEU A 229 -25.56 -28.88 -40.38
CA LEU A 229 -25.97 -30.13 -39.76
C LEU A 229 -25.81 -31.28 -40.76
N PRO A 230 -25.18 -32.40 -40.37
CA PRO A 230 -25.08 -33.58 -41.23
C PRO A 230 -26.48 -34.01 -41.73
N GLY A 231 -26.67 -34.04 -43.05
CA GLY A 231 -27.91 -34.48 -43.70
C GLY A 231 -29.07 -33.47 -43.76
N ARG A 232 -28.98 -32.31 -43.08
CA ARG A 232 -30.07 -31.28 -43.07
C ARG A 232 -29.69 -29.93 -43.69
N GLY A 233 -28.46 -29.77 -44.16
CA GLY A 233 -28.00 -28.55 -44.84
C GLY A 233 -27.58 -27.43 -43.88
N LYS A 234 -27.56 -26.20 -44.39
CA LYS A 234 -27.10 -25.00 -43.66
C LYS A 234 -28.22 -24.44 -42.78
N LEU A 235 -27.92 -24.15 -41.52
CA LEU A 235 -28.85 -23.48 -40.61
C LEU A 235 -28.98 -21.98 -40.92
N ARG A 236 -30.05 -21.35 -40.44
CA ARG A 236 -30.21 -19.88 -40.43
C ARG A 236 -29.34 -19.21 -39.36
N THR A 237 -28.90 -19.98 -38.37
CA THR A 237 -28.01 -19.52 -37.29
C THR A 237 -26.55 -19.63 -37.75
N PHE A 238 -25.77 -18.60 -37.44
CA PHE A 238 -24.34 -18.53 -37.75
C PHE A 238 -23.56 -18.51 -36.45
N SER A 239 -22.42 -19.21 -36.42
CA SER A 239 -21.43 -19.08 -35.37
C SER A 239 -20.49 -17.91 -35.68
N ILE A 240 -20.02 -17.23 -34.64
CA ILE A 240 -19.02 -16.17 -34.76
C ILE A 240 -17.64 -16.80 -34.62
N ALA A 241 -16.77 -16.50 -35.58
CA ALA A 241 -15.36 -16.85 -35.53
C ALA A 241 -14.50 -15.63 -35.87
N ILE A 242 -13.25 -15.64 -35.43
CA ILE A 242 -12.31 -14.55 -35.68
C ILE A 242 -11.22 -15.04 -36.61
N GLU A 243 -11.00 -14.34 -37.72
CA GLU A 243 -9.79 -14.51 -38.54
C GLU A 243 -8.71 -13.59 -37.98
N ALA A 244 -7.65 -14.15 -37.42
CA ALA A 244 -6.64 -13.36 -36.73
C ALA A 244 -5.81 -12.56 -37.74
N ASN A 245 -5.72 -11.25 -37.50
CA ASN A 245 -4.78 -10.39 -38.18
C ASN A 245 -3.47 -10.27 -37.41
N HIS A 246 -3.49 -10.24 -36.07
CA HIS A 246 -2.30 -10.14 -35.24
C HIS A 246 -2.54 -10.84 -33.89
N VAL A 247 -1.52 -11.55 -33.40
CA VAL A 247 -1.55 -12.25 -32.10
C VAL A 247 -0.35 -11.77 -31.29
N GLU A 248 -0.64 -11.24 -30.11
CA GLU A 248 0.35 -10.75 -29.15
C GLU A 248 0.24 -11.58 -27.87
N VAL A 249 1.33 -12.24 -27.45
CA VAL A 249 1.35 -13.05 -26.22
C VAL A 249 1.73 -12.18 -25.03
N VAL A 250 0.76 -11.93 -24.15
CA VAL A 250 0.89 -11.12 -22.93
C VAL A 250 1.63 -11.94 -21.87
N GLY A 251 2.84 -11.51 -21.51
CA GLY A 251 3.72 -12.22 -20.58
C GLY A 251 5.00 -12.76 -21.22
N LYS A 252 5.15 -12.67 -22.54
CA LYS A 252 6.44 -12.78 -23.24
C LYS A 252 7.24 -11.45 -23.21
N GLU A 253 6.91 -10.54 -22.29
CA GLU A 253 7.55 -9.23 -22.13
C GLU A 253 9.00 -9.28 -21.60
N LEU A 254 9.56 -10.47 -21.38
CA LEU A 254 10.98 -10.57 -20.99
C LEU A 254 11.95 -10.47 -22.19
N GLU A 255 11.50 -10.51 -23.46
CA GLU A 255 12.45 -10.61 -24.59
C GLU A 255 12.47 -9.43 -25.58
N THR A 256 11.67 -8.36 -25.43
CA THR A 256 11.84 -7.17 -26.29
C THR A 256 11.57 -5.86 -25.54
N ILE A 257 12.34 -5.58 -24.48
CA ILE A 257 12.64 -4.17 -24.21
C ILE A 257 13.64 -3.76 -25.29
N GLU A 258 13.21 -2.94 -26.26
CA GLU A 258 14.14 -2.32 -27.21
C GLU A 258 15.06 -1.38 -26.42
N VAL A 259 16.26 -1.86 -26.08
CA VAL A 259 17.26 -1.07 -25.37
C VAL A 259 17.78 0.00 -26.31
N SER A 260 17.49 1.26 -26.00
CA SER A 260 18.01 2.38 -26.79
C SER A 260 19.55 2.46 -26.65
N LEU A 261 20.23 3.04 -27.64
CA LEU A 261 21.67 3.31 -27.56
C LEU A 261 22.05 4.19 -26.34
N GLU A 262 21.11 5.01 -25.85
CA GLU A 262 21.30 5.80 -24.62
C GLU A 262 21.22 4.92 -23.36
N ASP A 263 20.26 3.99 -23.30
CA ASP A 263 20.10 3.08 -22.17
C ASP A 263 21.29 2.12 -22.08
N GLU A 264 21.80 1.62 -23.20
CA GLU A 264 22.99 0.78 -23.24
C GLU A 264 24.22 1.51 -22.66
N LYS A 265 24.40 2.80 -22.98
CA LYS A 265 25.46 3.63 -22.40
C LYS A 265 25.29 3.76 -20.89
N ARG A 266 24.09 4.10 -20.40
CA ARG A 266 23.80 4.23 -18.96
C ARG A 266 24.04 2.92 -18.21
N ILE A 267 23.64 1.78 -18.78
CA ILE A 267 23.87 0.46 -18.19
C ILE A 267 25.38 0.21 -18.05
N ARG A 268 26.17 0.49 -19.09
CA ARG A 268 27.64 0.35 -19.04
C ARG A 268 28.29 1.29 -18.03
N GLU A 269 27.77 2.50 -17.86
CA GLU A 269 28.25 3.44 -16.84
C GLU A 269 27.95 2.93 -15.42
N LEU A 270 26.72 2.47 -15.17
CA LEU A 270 26.32 1.89 -13.89
C LEU A 270 27.08 0.61 -13.55
N ALA A 271 27.40 -0.22 -14.54
CA ALA A 271 28.18 -1.44 -14.35
C ALA A 271 29.62 -1.17 -13.86
N ARG A 272 30.14 0.05 -14.02
CA ARG A 272 31.47 0.45 -13.53
C ARG A 272 31.46 0.98 -12.10
N ASP A 273 30.29 1.19 -11.50
CA ASP A 273 30.15 1.67 -10.12
C ASP A 273 30.51 0.55 -9.13
N GLU A 274 31.53 0.78 -8.29
CA GLU A 274 31.99 -0.18 -7.27
C GLU A 274 30.90 -0.54 -6.23
N PHE A 275 29.88 0.30 -6.07
CA PHE A 275 28.76 0.08 -5.15
C PHE A 275 27.47 -0.40 -5.85
N ILE A 276 27.54 -0.78 -7.13
CA ILE A 276 26.36 -1.14 -7.92
C ILE A 276 25.50 -2.23 -7.26
N HIS A 277 26.14 -3.24 -6.66
CA HIS A 277 25.47 -4.35 -5.97
C HIS A 277 24.57 -3.85 -4.83
N LYS A 278 25.11 -2.99 -3.95
CA LYS A 278 24.32 -2.37 -2.86
C LYS A 278 23.23 -1.43 -3.37
N ARG A 279 23.49 -0.70 -4.46
CA ARG A 279 22.49 0.19 -5.07
C ARG A 279 21.29 -0.59 -5.61
N ILE A 280 21.53 -1.76 -6.21
CA ILE A 280 20.46 -2.66 -6.68
C ILE A 280 19.68 -3.23 -5.50
N ILE A 281 20.35 -3.71 -4.44
CA ILE A 281 19.67 -4.20 -3.23
C ILE A 281 18.78 -3.10 -2.62
N SER A 282 19.28 -1.86 -2.58
CA SER A 282 18.56 -0.72 -2.04
C SER A 282 17.36 -0.29 -2.90
N SER A 283 17.39 -0.57 -4.22
CA SER A 283 16.28 -0.28 -5.12
C SER A 283 15.17 -1.33 -5.09
N ILE A 284 15.46 -2.54 -4.56
CA ILE A 284 14.45 -3.60 -4.37
C ILE A 284 13.59 -3.29 -3.13
N ALA A 285 12.28 -3.13 -3.35
CA ALA A 285 11.28 -2.81 -2.33
C ALA A 285 11.74 -1.70 -1.36
N PRO A 286 11.95 -0.46 -1.85
CA PRO A 286 12.57 0.62 -1.08
C PRO A 286 11.71 1.10 0.11
N SER A 287 10.40 0.81 0.06
CA SER A 287 9.45 1.08 1.15
C SER A 287 9.63 0.15 2.36
N ILE A 288 10.36 -0.95 2.22
CA ILE A 288 10.64 -1.92 3.29
C ILE A 288 12.03 -1.67 3.85
N TYR A 289 12.10 -1.31 5.13
CA TYR A 289 13.34 -1.09 5.84
C TYR A 289 13.99 -2.41 6.29
N GLY A 290 15.30 -2.55 6.06
CA GLY A 290 16.09 -3.73 6.41
C GLY A 290 15.94 -4.89 5.44
N TYR A 291 16.19 -6.12 5.94
CA TYR A 291 16.14 -7.37 5.18
C TYR A 291 17.07 -7.41 3.96
N GLU A 292 18.29 -6.89 4.09
CA GLU A 292 19.24 -6.85 2.97
C GLU A 292 19.51 -8.24 2.40
N ASP A 293 19.69 -9.26 3.25
CA ASP A 293 19.90 -10.64 2.80
C ASP A 293 18.71 -11.18 1.97
N ILE A 294 17.47 -10.80 2.32
CA ILE A 294 16.27 -11.21 1.58
C ILE A 294 16.18 -10.44 0.27
N LYS A 295 16.45 -9.13 0.29
CA LYS A 295 16.48 -8.30 -0.91
C LYS A 295 17.58 -8.74 -1.86
N GLU A 296 18.71 -9.17 -1.34
CA GLU A 296 19.81 -9.76 -2.09
C GLU A 296 19.41 -11.13 -2.69
N ALA A 297 18.73 -11.99 -1.94
CA ALA A 297 18.16 -13.23 -2.49
C ALA A 297 17.16 -12.96 -3.62
N ILE A 298 16.31 -11.93 -3.48
CA ILE A 298 15.41 -11.47 -4.54
C ILE A 298 16.18 -10.90 -5.73
N MET A 299 17.28 -10.17 -5.49
CA MET A 299 18.16 -9.70 -6.55
C MET A 299 18.68 -10.89 -7.38
N TYR A 300 19.25 -11.92 -6.73
CA TYR A 300 19.72 -13.12 -7.45
C TYR A 300 18.60 -13.86 -8.17
N LEU A 301 17.40 -13.92 -7.61
CA LEU A 301 16.21 -14.46 -8.27
C LEU A 301 15.88 -13.70 -9.58
N LEU A 302 15.98 -12.37 -9.57
CA LEU A 302 15.66 -11.53 -10.74
C LEU A 302 16.75 -11.57 -11.82
N PHE A 303 18.03 -11.63 -11.44
CA PHE A 303 19.13 -11.74 -12.40
C PHE A 303 19.27 -13.15 -12.97
N GLY A 304 18.89 -14.18 -12.20
CA GLY A 304 19.02 -15.58 -12.59
C GLY A 304 20.47 -16.07 -12.62
N GLY A 305 20.63 -17.38 -12.81
CA GLY A 305 21.93 -18.02 -13.04
C GLY A 305 22.07 -18.52 -14.49
N VAL A 306 23.24 -19.06 -14.81
CA VAL A 306 23.54 -19.60 -16.14
C VAL A 306 23.24 -21.10 -16.18
N PRO A 307 22.33 -21.59 -17.06
CA PRO A 307 22.11 -23.02 -17.24
C PRO A 307 23.36 -23.68 -17.84
N LYS A 308 23.72 -24.86 -17.35
CA LYS A 308 24.91 -25.59 -17.82
C LYS A 308 24.54 -26.98 -18.29
N VAL A 309 25.14 -27.42 -19.40
CA VAL A 309 25.00 -28.79 -19.89
C VAL A 309 26.29 -29.54 -19.54
N THR A 310 26.15 -30.65 -18.84
CA THR A 310 27.27 -31.54 -18.54
C THR A 310 27.67 -32.32 -19.80
N PRO A 311 28.92 -32.84 -19.89
CA PRO A 311 29.36 -33.67 -21.02
C PRO A 311 28.47 -34.91 -21.26
N GLU A 312 27.76 -35.37 -20.22
CA GLU A 312 26.86 -36.53 -20.23
C GLU A 312 25.43 -36.18 -20.74
N GLY A 313 25.18 -34.92 -21.10
CA GLY A 313 23.89 -34.46 -21.62
C GLY A 313 22.86 -34.05 -20.56
N VAL A 314 23.22 -34.07 -19.28
CA VAL A 314 22.34 -33.60 -18.19
C VAL A 314 22.40 -32.07 -18.10
N THR A 315 21.22 -31.44 -18.11
CA THR A 315 21.07 -29.99 -17.97
C THR A 315 20.91 -29.60 -16.49
N ILE A 316 21.76 -28.68 -16.03
CA ILE A 316 21.70 -28.06 -14.71
C ILE A 316 21.00 -26.72 -14.87
N ARG A 317 19.89 -26.54 -14.16
CA ARG A 317 19.11 -25.29 -14.19
C ARG A 317 19.93 -24.09 -13.71
N GLY A 318 19.78 -22.96 -14.37
CA GLY A 318 20.29 -21.66 -13.91
C GLY A 318 19.31 -20.90 -13.03
N ASP A 319 18.02 -21.24 -13.10
CA ASP A 319 16.96 -20.54 -12.37
C ASP A 319 17.05 -20.77 -10.86
N ILE A 320 17.03 -19.67 -10.13
CA ILE A 320 16.98 -19.66 -8.68
C ILE A 320 15.50 -19.59 -8.29
N HIS A 321 15.09 -20.38 -7.31
CA HIS A 321 13.76 -20.25 -6.71
C HIS A 321 13.93 -19.93 -5.24
N VAL A 322 13.27 -18.86 -4.80
CA VAL A 322 13.33 -18.39 -3.41
C VAL A 322 11.98 -18.60 -2.77
N LEU A 323 11.93 -19.36 -1.68
CA LEU A 323 10.76 -19.49 -0.82
C LEU A 323 11.00 -18.66 0.45
N LEU A 324 10.21 -17.60 0.62
CA LEU A 324 10.24 -16.79 1.83
C LEU A 324 9.13 -17.28 2.78
N VAL A 325 9.51 -18.15 3.71
CA VAL A 325 8.60 -18.59 4.79
C VAL A 325 8.71 -17.59 5.94
N GLY A 326 7.60 -16.97 6.32
CA GLY A 326 7.55 -16.03 7.43
C GLY A 326 6.17 -15.91 8.04
N ASP A 327 6.13 -15.44 9.29
CA ASP A 327 4.88 -15.12 9.98
C ASP A 327 4.07 -14.05 9.23
N PRO A 328 2.73 -14.16 9.13
CA PRO A 328 1.89 -13.07 8.61
C PRO A 328 2.12 -11.79 9.41
N GLY A 329 2.51 -10.71 8.72
CA GLY A 329 2.83 -9.42 9.34
C GLY A 329 4.17 -9.43 10.09
N THR A 330 5.24 -9.80 9.39
CA THR A 330 6.60 -9.92 9.93
C THR A 330 7.01 -8.68 10.71
N ALA A 331 6.98 -8.87 12.03
CA ALA A 331 7.93 -8.34 12.98
C ALA A 331 7.43 -7.24 13.94
N LYS A 332 6.19 -7.26 14.46
CA LYS A 332 5.85 -6.48 15.69
C LYS A 332 4.74 -7.14 16.51
N CYS A 333 5.06 -8.14 17.33
CA CYS A 333 4.11 -8.68 18.32
C CYS A 333 4.54 -8.27 19.73
N VAL A 334 3.59 -7.70 20.48
CA VAL A 334 3.78 -7.21 21.85
C VAL A 334 2.71 -7.81 22.76
N SER A 335 2.97 -7.85 24.05
CA SER A 335 1.96 -8.28 25.03
C SER A 335 0.82 -7.28 25.14
N GLY A 336 -0.38 -7.77 25.48
CA GLY A 336 -1.60 -6.96 25.54
C GLY A 336 -1.58 -5.80 26.55
N ASP A 337 -0.74 -5.89 27.58
CA ASP A 337 -0.52 -4.85 28.60
C ASP A 337 0.46 -3.75 28.13
N THR A 338 0.97 -3.83 26.90
CA THR A 338 1.83 -2.81 26.32
C THR A 338 1.04 -1.52 26.08
N LEU A 339 1.55 -0.41 26.63
CA LEU A 339 0.98 0.91 26.40
C LEU A 339 1.38 1.44 25.03
N ILE A 340 0.38 1.91 24.29
CA ILE A 340 0.53 2.55 22.97
C ILE A 340 -0.18 3.90 22.98
N PHE A 341 0.29 4.81 22.14
CA PHE A 341 -0.32 6.11 21.95
C PHE A 341 -1.10 6.14 20.64
N THR A 342 -2.36 6.57 20.67
CA THR A 342 -3.12 6.94 19.47
C THR A 342 -3.65 8.36 19.62
N VAL A 343 -3.79 9.08 18.52
CA VAL A 343 -4.27 10.47 18.54
C VAL A 343 -5.69 10.56 19.12
N GLU A 344 -6.53 9.54 18.89
CA GLU A 344 -7.91 9.49 19.35
C GLU A 344 -8.03 9.11 20.83
N ASN A 345 -7.22 8.17 21.30
CA ASN A 345 -7.39 7.52 22.60
C ASN A 345 -6.31 7.88 23.63
N GLY A 346 -5.32 8.69 23.27
CA GLY A 346 -4.19 8.99 24.13
C GLY A 346 -3.35 7.74 24.41
N LEU A 347 -2.81 7.65 25.63
CA LEU A 347 -2.01 6.51 26.07
C LEU A 347 -2.92 5.40 26.64
N THR A 348 -2.98 4.26 25.96
CA THR A 348 -3.85 3.13 26.35
C THR A 348 -3.14 1.78 26.19
N GLU A 349 -3.63 0.74 26.87
CA GLU A 349 -3.16 -0.63 26.63
C GLU A 349 -3.62 -1.11 25.26
N ILE A 350 -2.71 -1.73 24.50
CA ILE A 350 -3.02 -2.26 23.16
C ILE A 350 -4.16 -3.28 23.20
N ARG A 351 -4.29 -4.08 24.27
CA ARG A 351 -5.43 -5.00 24.44
C ARG A 351 -6.77 -4.26 24.40
N SER A 352 -6.90 -3.17 25.15
CA SER A 352 -8.15 -2.41 25.23
C SER A 352 -8.55 -1.84 23.86
N LEU A 353 -7.54 -1.39 23.09
CA LEU A 353 -7.75 -0.91 21.73
C LEU A 353 -8.21 -2.04 20.79
N VAL A 354 -7.48 -3.17 20.78
CA VAL A 354 -7.75 -4.30 19.89
C VAL A 354 -9.11 -4.93 20.20
N GLU A 355 -9.42 -5.20 21.47
CA GLU A 355 -10.70 -5.80 21.87
C GLU A 355 -11.88 -4.88 21.58
N GLY A 356 -11.73 -3.57 21.78
CA GLY A 356 -12.74 -2.58 21.41
C GLY A 356 -13.00 -2.52 19.90
N CYS A 357 -11.97 -2.72 19.07
CA CYS A 357 -12.13 -2.81 17.61
C CYS A 357 -12.80 -4.10 17.17
N LEU A 358 -12.39 -5.24 17.73
CA LEU A 358 -12.94 -6.57 17.41
C LEU A 358 -14.44 -6.68 17.73
N GLN A 359 -14.94 -5.93 18.72
CA GLN A 359 -16.38 -5.88 19.04
C GLN A 359 -17.21 -5.05 18.06
N LYS A 360 -16.59 -4.10 17.35
CA LYS A 360 -17.30 -3.12 16.50
C LYS A 360 -17.24 -3.47 15.01
N VAL A 361 -16.21 -4.19 14.58
CA VAL A 361 -15.91 -4.45 13.16
C VAL A 361 -15.93 -5.94 12.88
N LYS A 362 -16.31 -6.31 11.65
CA LYS A 362 -16.28 -7.70 11.19
C LYS A 362 -14.87 -8.28 11.32
N VAL A 363 -14.77 -9.33 12.13
CA VAL A 363 -13.52 -10.05 12.41
C VAL A 363 -13.24 -11.07 11.30
N LYS A 364 -11.97 -11.19 10.90
CA LYS A 364 -11.50 -12.17 9.92
C LYS A 364 -10.55 -13.16 10.63
N PRO A 365 -10.81 -14.48 10.57
CA PRO A 365 -9.95 -15.47 11.21
C PRO A 365 -8.65 -15.67 10.43
N ILE A 366 -7.60 -16.06 11.14
CA ILE A 366 -6.30 -16.52 10.63
C ILE A 366 -5.86 -17.75 11.43
N ASP A 367 -4.86 -18.47 10.93
CA ASP A 367 -4.42 -19.75 11.48
C ASP A 367 -4.09 -19.69 12.99
N ASP A 368 -3.57 -18.57 13.47
CA ASP A 368 -3.16 -18.40 14.86
C ASP A 368 -3.81 -17.19 15.55
N GLY A 369 -5.01 -16.80 15.13
CA GLY A 369 -5.76 -15.73 15.77
C GLY A 369 -6.80 -15.06 14.90
N VAL A 370 -6.93 -13.74 15.06
CA VAL A 370 -7.89 -12.93 14.32
C VAL A 370 -7.33 -11.55 13.97
N TYR A 371 -7.87 -10.95 12.92
CA TYR A 371 -7.62 -9.54 12.62
C TYR A 371 -8.92 -8.80 12.26
N ALA A 372 -8.88 -7.48 12.40
CA ALA A 372 -9.94 -6.59 11.97
C ALA A 372 -9.35 -5.34 11.31
N GLU A 373 -10.15 -4.74 10.42
CA GLU A 373 -9.81 -3.44 9.82
C GLU A 373 -10.03 -2.33 10.84
N MET A 374 -9.15 -1.34 10.79
CA MET A 374 -9.13 -0.21 11.69
C MET A 374 -8.71 1.02 10.92
N ASN A 375 -9.08 2.19 11.45
CA ASN A 375 -8.63 3.45 10.93
C ASN A 375 -8.33 4.38 12.10
N HIS A 376 -7.08 4.38 12.60
CA HIS A 376 -6.63 5.29 13.65
C HIS A 376 -5.28 5.90 13.28
N THR A 377 -5.05 7.12 13.73
CA THR A 377 -3.78 7.83 13.56
C THR A 377 -2.83 7.53 14.71
N THR A 378 -1.64 7.07 14.37
CA THR A 378 -0.59 6.66 15.31
C THR A 378 0.75 7.26 14.93
N PRO A 379 1.54 7.75 15.89
CA PRO A 379 2.91 8.18 15.63
C PRO A 379 3.74 6.99 15.15
N THR A 380 4.36 7.15 13.98
CA THR A 380 5.06 6.10 13.25
C THR A 380 6.47 6.56 12.93
N LEU A 381 7.46 5.69 13.12
CA LEU A 381 8.84 5.97 12.74
C LEU A 381 8.98 5.91 11.21
N GLY A 382 9.30 7.04 10.58
CA GLY A 382 9.60 7.14 9.16
C GLY A 382 11.00 6.63 8.82
N LEU A 383 11.26 6.41 7.52
CA LEU A 383 12.55 5.93 7.00
C LEU A 383 13.69 6.94 7.22
N ASP A 384 13.37 8.21 7.45
CA ASP A 384 14.31 9.28 7.82
C ASP A 384 14.64 9.29 9.32
N GLY A 385 14.18 8.28 10.07
CA GLY A 385 14.36 8.18 11.53
C GLY A 385 13.53 9.19 12.33
N LYS A 386 12.64 9.95 11.67
CA LYS A 386 11.75 10.92 12.32
C LYS A 386 10.40 10.29 12.58
N VAL A 387 9.76 10.66 13.68
CA VAL A 387 8.38 10.26 13.97
C VAL A 387 7.44 11.15 13.18
N LYS A 388 6.52 10.53 12.42
CA LYS A 388 5.48 11.17 11.61
C LYS A 388 4.13 10.55 11.95
N GLU A 389 3.04 11.21 11.58
CA GLU A 389 1.73 10.59 11.68
C GLU A 389 1.58 9.49 10.63
N GLY A 390 1.11 8.32 11.07
CA GLY A 390 0.81 7.18 10.21
C GLY A 390 -0.59 6.66 10.50
N ARG A 391 -1.18 5.99 9.50
CA ARG A 391 -2.54 5.45 9.60
C ARG A 391 -2.48 3.95 9.85
N THR A 392 -3.02 3.52 10.98
CA THR A 392 -3.20 2.10 11.31
C THR A 392 -4.43 1.58 10.57
N THR A 393 -4.21 0.64 9.64
CA THR A 393 -5.26 0.05 8.78
C THR A 393 -5.83 -1.25 9.32
N ARG A 394 -5.10 -1.95 10.19
CA ARG A 394 -5.45 -3.26 10.72
C ARG A 394 -4.95 -3.45 12.14
N VAL A 395 -5.69 -4.23 12.91
CA VAL A 395 -5.29 -4.75 14.22
C VAL A 395 -5.33 -6.26 14.23
N TRP A 396 -4.38 -6.86 14.95
CA TRP A 396 -4.17 -8.31 15.01
C TRP A 396 -4.21 -8.77 16.47
N LYS A 397 -4.89 -9.88 16.75
CA LYS A 397 -4.88 -10.60 18.02
C LYS A 397 -4.46 -12.04 17.74
N ARG A 398 -3.20 -12.36 18.04
CA ARG A 398 -2.59 -13.69 17.82
C ARG A 398 -2.52 -14.49 19.13
N PHE A 399 -2.42 -15.80 19.03
CA PHE A 399 -2.09 -16.66 20.17
C PHE A 399 -0.66 -16.39 20.63
N SER A 400 -0.46 -16.39 21.95
CA SER A 400 0.88 -16.19 22.50
C SER A 400 1.73 -17.44 22.26
N PRO A 401 2.99 -17.31 21.83
CA PRO A 401 3.93 -18.41 21.86
C PRO A 401 4.20 -18.86 23.30
N SER A 402 4.82 -20.03 23.45
CA SER A 402 5.21 -20.61 24.75
C SER A 402 6.23 -19.76 25.51
N VAL A 403 7.05 -18.98 24.81
CA VAL A 403 8.11 -18.14 25.38
C VAL A 403 7.98 -16.71 24.89
N MET A 404 8.05 -15.76 25.81
CA MET A 404 8.04 -14.31 25.57
C MET A 404 9.24 -13.66 26.27
N TYR A 405 9.80 -12.61 25.67
CA TYR A 405 10.93 -11.86 26.22
C TYR A 405 10.47 -10.55 26.84
N ARG A 406 10.95 -10.25 28.05
CA ARG A 406 10.75 -8.95 28.71
C ARG A 406 12.03 -8.12 28.61
N ILE A 407 12.00 -7.08 27.80
CA ILE A 407 13.12 -6.16 27.63
C ILE A 407 12.94 -4.97 28.58
N THR A 408 13.97 -4.69 29.38
CA THR A 408 13.98 -3.56 30.32
C THR A 408 15.19 -2.67 30.05
N THR A 409 14.95 -1.39 29.77
CA THR A 409 16.02 -0.41 29.56
C THR A 409 16.55 0.13 30.88
N ARG A 410 17.76 0.72 30.85
CA ARG A 410 18.32 1.46 32.00
C ARG A 410 17.42 2.58 32.51
N THR A 411 16.66 3.21 31.62
CA THR A 411 15.68 4.27 31.98
C THR A 411 14.39 3.70 32.58
N GLY A 412 14.27 2.38 32.71
CA GLY A 412 13.11 1.71 33.26
C GLY A 412 11.91 1.66 32.31
N ARG A 413 12.14 1.66 30.98
CA ARG A 413 11.11 1.26 30.01
C ARG A 413 11.08 -0.25 29.95
N THR A 414 9.89 -0.82 29.97
CA THR A 414 9.68 -2.27 29.89
C THR A 414 8.73 -2.59 28.77
N ILE A 415 9.05 -3.58 27.95
CA ILE A 415 8.14 -4.15 26.96
C ILE A 415 8.25 -5.66 26.97
N THR A 416 7.14 -6.37 26.79
CA THR A 416 7.14 -7.83 26.65
C THR A 416 6.75 -8.19 25.22
N VAL A 417 7.56 -9.00 24.55
CA VAL A 417 7.49 -9.23 23.10
C VAL A 417 7.77 -10.68 22.73
N THR A 418 7.41 -11.06 21.50
CA THR A 418 7.77 -12.37 20.95
C THR A 418 9.28 -12.46 20.66
N PRO A 419 9.86 -13.67 20.57
CA PRO A 419 11.28 -13.87 20.26
C PRO A 419 11.73 -13.16 18.97
N THR A 420 10.84 -13.10 17.98
CA THR A 420 11.07 -12.52 16.64
C THR A 420 10.88 -11.01 16.58
N HIS A 421 10.44 -10.35 17.66
CA HIS A 421 10.22 -8.90 17.65
C HIS A 421 11.53 -8.14 17.44
N PRO A 422 11.65 -7.26 16.42
CA PRO A 422 12.84 -6.53 16.09
C PRO A 422 12.95 -5.28 16.97
N PHE A 423 14.13 -5.09 17.53
CA PHE A 423 14.58 -3.82 18.09
C PHE A 423 15.58 -3.20 17.13
N PHE A 424 15.69 -1.88 17.14
CA PHE A 424 16.69 -1.19 16.34
C PHE A 424 17.90 -0.86 17.21
N THR A 425 19.09 -1.21 16.77
CA THR A 425 20.37 -0.83 17.39
C THR A 425 21.22 -0.03 16.40
N CYS A 426 22.33 0.53 16.84
CA CYS A 426 23.27 1.24 15.98
C CYS A 426 24.60 0.46 15.94
N LYS A 427 25.02 0.04 14.75
CA LYS A 427 26.33 -0.60 14.51
C LYS A 427 27.03 0.15 13.38
N ASP A 428 28.28 0.55 13.61
CA ASP A 428 29.11 1.27 12.63
C ASP A 428 28.45 2.53 12.03
N GLY A 429 27.62 3.21 12.83
CA GLY A 429 26.87 4.41 12.41
C GLY A 429 25.54 4.12 11.70
N PHE A 430 25.23 2.85 11.42
CA PHE A 430 23.98 2.44 10.78
C PHE A 430 22.97 1.90 11.78
N ILE A 431 21.70 2.25 11.59
CA ILE A 431 20.60 1.62 12.32
C ILE A 431 20.42 0.22 11.74
N VAL A 432 20.42 -0.81 12.60
CA VAL A 432 20.24 -2.21 12.20
C VAL A 432 19.21 -2.91 13.10
N PRO A 433 18.32 -3.76 12.55
CA PRO A 433 17.39 -4.53 13.36
C PRO A 433 18.09 -5.71 14.05
N ILE A 434 17.69 -5.99 15.29
CA ILE A 434 18.08 -7.17 16.06
C ILE A 434 16.83 -7.78 16.70
N GLN A 435 16.65 -9.09 16.57
CA GLN A 435 15.51 -9.78 17.18
C GLN A 435 15.64 -9.82 18.70
N ALA A 436 14.50 -9.84 19.39
CA ALA A 436 14.42 -9.90 20.85
C ALA A 436 15.21 -11.07 21.43
N ALA A 437 15.17 -12.24 20.78
CA ALA A 437 15.91 -13.43 21.19
C ALA A 437 17.44 -13.28 21.12
N ASN A 438 17.93 -12.36 20.28
CA ASN A 438 19.36 -12.14 20.05
C ASN A 438 19.93 -10.97 20.86
N LEU A 439 19.09 -10.22 21.58
CA LEU A 439 19.53 -9.14 22.44
C LEU A 439 20.29 -9.67 23.65
N LYS A 440 21.42 -9.02 23.96
CA LYS A 440 22.23 -9.28 25.15
C LYS A 440 22.13 -8.13 26.13
N LEU A 441 22.36 -8.43 27.42
CA LEU A 441 22.44 -7.40 28.45
C LEU A 441 23.60 -6.45 28.12
N GLY A 442 23.30 -5.15 28.09
CA GLY A 442 24.26 -4.10 27.70
C GLY A 442 24.05 -3.57 26.28
N ASP A 443 23.30 -4.28 25.43
CA ASP A 443 23.00 -3.80 24.08
C ASP A 443 22.19 -2.50 24.11
N TYR A 444 22.54 -1.59 23.20
CA TYR A 444 21.82 -0.34 23.01
C TYR A 444 20.67 -0.55 22.04
N ILE A 445 19.47 -0.14 22.45
CA ILE A 445 18.28 -0.11 21.58
C ILE A 445 17.80 1.33 21.39
N ALA A 446 17.29 1.62 20.19
CA ALA A 446 16.68 2.88 19.86
C ALA A 446 15.42 3.09 20.71
N THR A 447 15.31 4.28 21.31
CA THR A 447 14.12 4.67 22.07
C THR A 447 13.77 6.11 21.75
N LEU A 448 12.49 6.43 21.88
CA LEU A 448 11.99 7.78 21.62
C LEU A 448 12.63 8.79 22.58
N ARG A 449 13.25 9.83 22.01
CA ARG A 449 13.82 10.98 22.75
C ARG A 449 12.98 12.24 22.66
N ASN A 450 12.21 12.40 21.58
CA ASN A 450 11.27 13.51 21.39
C ASN A 450 10.01 12.97 20.70
N ALA A 451 8.85 13.26 21.27
CA ALA A 451 7.56 12.93 20.67
C ALA A 451 7.10 14.14 19.84
N VAL A 452 7.15 14.03 18.50
CA VAL A 452 6.58 15.03 17.58
C VAL A 452 5.05 14.87 17.60
N LEU A 453 4.44 15.35 18.67
CA LEU A 453 3.00 15.33 18.88
C LEU A 453 2.62 16.73 19.32
N GLU A 454 2.42 17.65 18.39
CA GLU A 454 1.78 18.91 18.71
C GLU A 454 0.27 18.72 18.68
N GLY A 455 -0.43 19.34 19.63
CA GLY A 455 -1.88 19.29 19.72
C GLY A 455 -2.47 20.70 19.70
N ASP A 456 -3.79 20.78 19.69
CA ASP A 456 -4.53 22.04 19.66
C ASP A 456 -5.38 22.19 20.93
N SER A 457 -5.90 23.39 21.18
CA SER A 457 -6.95 23.57 22.20
C SER A 457 -8.19 22.76 21.82
N GLN A 458 -8.67 21.94 22.75
CA GLN A 458 -9.72 20.96 22.54
C GLN A 458 -11.09 21.58 22.84
N LYS A 459 -12.06 21.41 21.93
CA LYS A 459 -13.46 21.78 22.20
C LYS A 459 -14.06 20.86 23.25
N LEU A 460 -14.80 21.44 24.18
CA LEU A 460 -15.47 20.73 25.26
C LEU A 460 -16.98 20.80 25.03
N ASN A 461 -17.65 19.63 25.05
CA ASN A 461 -19.10 19.58 24.86
C ASN A 461 -19.80 20.23 26.05
N ALA A 462 -20.27 21.46 25.86
CA ALA A 462 -21.00 22.25 26.84
C ALA A 462 -22.51 21.93 26.87
N GLU A 463 -22.92 20.71 26.47
CA GLU A 463 -24.34 20.30 26.36
C GLU A 463 -25.07 20.21 27.71
N HIS A 464 -24.40 20.53 28.81
CA HIS A 464 -24.93 20.46 30.17
C HIS A 464 -24.84 21.80 30.90
N HIS A 465 -25.98 22.50 30.90
CA HIS A 465 -26.56 23.24 32.03
C HIS A 465 -26.06 24.67 32.32
N CYS A 466 -26.78 25.66 31.78
CA CYS A 466 -27.28 26.75 32.62
C CYS A 466 -28.50 26.22 33.38
N SER A 467 -28.35 25.69 34.59
CA SER A 467 -29.48 25.68 35.52
C SER A 467 -29.61 27.10 36.05
N ARG A 468 -30.76 27.76 35.80
CA ARG A 468 -31.16 28.93 36.58
C ARG A 468 -31.32 28.46 38.02
N ASP A 469 -30.29 28.61 38.85
CA ASP A 469 -30.47 28.49 40.29
C ASP A 469 -31.41 29.62 40.72
N THR A 470 -32.57 29.24 41.26
CA THR A 470 -33.70 30.08 41.68
C THR A 470 -33.41 30.91 42.94
N SER A 471 -32.17 31.36 43.15
CA SER A 471 -31.81 32.17 44.32
C SER A 471 -30.58 33.04 44.07
N GLY A 472 -30.73 34.13 43.32
CA GLY A 472 -29.89 35.34 43.41
C GLY A 472 -28.35 35.20 43.36
N ALA A 473 -27.79 34.07 42.95
CA ALA A 473 -26.37 33.74 43.06
C ALA A 473 -25.66 33.79 41.70
N ARG A 474 -24.37 34.16 41.73
CA ARG A 474 -23.49 34.43 40.58
C ARG A 474 -23.63 33.42 39.44
N THR A 475 -23.69 33.92 38.21
CA THR A 475 -23.70 33.11 36.98
C THR A 475 -22.43 32.25 36.90
N LEU A 476 -22.59 30.93 37.04
CA LEU A 476 -21.56 29.92 36.82
C LEU A 476 -21.11 29.93 35.34
N GLN A 477 -19.79 29.90 35.12
CA GLN A 477 -19.20 29.78 33.79
C GLN A 477 -18.75 28.34 33.55
N ILE A 478 -19.06 27.76 32.37
CA ILE A 478 -18.54 26.45 31.96
C ILE A 478 -17.71 26.66 30.69
N PRO A 479 -16.42 26.26 30.68
CA PRO A 479 -15.56 26.49 29.52
C PRO A 479 -15.97 25.60 28.34
N VAL A 480 -15.98 26.19 27.15
CA VAL A 480 -16.31 25.52 25.87
C VAL A 480 -15.09 24.93 25.18
N GLN A 481 -13.88 25.24 25.67
CA GLN A 481 -12.62 24.72 25.16
C GLN A 481 -11.60 24.61 26.30
N THR A 482 -10.52 23.86 26.06
CA THR A 482 -9.38 23.84 26.98
C THR A 482 -8.68 25.19 27.00
N THR A 483 -8.12 25.51 28.16
CA THR A 483 -7.26 26.68 28.39
C THR A 483 -6.10 26.29 29.30
N PRO A 484 -5.00 27.06 29.33
CA PRO A 484 -3.92 26.88 30.30
C PRO A 484 -4.41 26.82 31.75
N GLU A 485 -5.40 27.63 32.13
CA GLU A 485 -5.99 27.67 33.48
C GLU A 485 -6.76 26.38 33.81
N LEU A 486 -7.57 25.87 32.87
CA LEU A 486 -8.28 24.61 33.07
C LEU A 486 -7.29 23.44 33.21
N CYS A 487 -6.24 23.43 32.40
CA CYS A 487 -5.18 22.43 32.47
C CYS A 487 -4.41 22.52 33.80
N LYS A 488 -4.18 23.73 34.33
CA LYS A 488 -3.63 23.93 35.69
C LYS A 488 -4.55 23.34 36.77
N LEU A 489 -5.85 23.57 36.68
CA LEU A 489 -6.80 23.00 37.64
C LEU A 489 -6.75 21.47 37.65
N ILE A 490 -6.71 20.84 36.47
CA ILE A 490 -6.56 19.37 36.37
C ILE A 490 -5.22 18.92 36.98
N GLY A 491 -4.13 19.67 36.77
CA GLY A 491 -2.82 19.38 37.35
C GLY A 491 -2.81 19.44 38.88
N TYR A 492 -3.36 20.50 39.48
CA TYR A 492 -3.53 20.62 40.93
C TYR A 492 -4.40 19.49 41.51
N LEU A 493 -5.50 19.14 40.83
CA LEU A 493 -6.41 18.10 41.29
C LEU A 493 -5.82 16.69 41.18
N LEU A 494 -4.94 16.43 40.20
CA LEU A 494 -4.24 15.15 40.10
C LEU A 494 -3.11 14.99 41.11
N GLY A 495 -2.43 16.10 41.47
CA GLY A 495 -1.40 16.14 42.50
C GLY A 495 -2.02 16.11 43.91
N ASP A 496 -2.12 17.27 44.55
CA ASP A 496 -2.58 17.36 45.96
C ASP A 496 -4.11 17.47 46.14
N GLY A 497 -4.90 17.33 45.08
CA GLY A 497 -6.36 17.39 45.14
C GLY A 497 -7.08 16.04 45.08
N TYR A 498 -8.39 16.09 45.36
CA TYR A 498 -9.30 14.97 45.15
C TYR A 498 -10.71 15.45 44.81
N CYS A 499 -11.39 14.65 43.99
CA CYS A 499 -12.80 14.83 43.68
C CYS A 499 -13.59 13.65 44.25
N ARG A 500 -14.74 13.93 44.86
CA ARG A 500 -15.63 12.90 45.41
C ARG A 500 -17.07 13.19 45.05
N LYS A 501 -17.80 12.15 44.66
CA LYS A 501 -19.26 12.17 44.52
C LYS A 501 -19.90 11.65 45.80
N ALA A 502 -20.74 12.47 46.42
CA ALA A 502 -21.67 12.08 47.48
C ALA A 502 -23.09 12.08 46.91
N SER A 503 -24.04 11.39 47.56
CA SER A 503 -25.37 11.00 47.05
C SER A 503 -26.04 11.95 46.03
N SER A 504 -26.01 13.27 46.23
CA SER A 504 -26.53 14.28 45.30
C SER A 504 -25.59 15.47 45.05
N THR A 505 -24.32 15.39 45.47
CA THR A 505 -23.38 16.54 45.47
C THR A 505 -21.96 16.10 45.12
N TYR A 506 -21.23 16.98 44.44
CA TYR A 506 -19.83 16.76 44.09
C TYR A 506 -18.94 17.70 44.92
N TYR A 507 -17.94 17.12 45.56
CA TYR A 507 -16.92 17.83 46.32
C TYR A 507 -15.61 17.81 45.54
N ILE A 508 -15.08 19.00 45.29
CA ILE A 508 -13.78 19.21 44.66
C ILE A 508 -12.90 19.90 45.69
N VAL A 509 -11.83 19.24 46.09
CA VAL A 509 -10.97 19.69 47.18
C VAL A 509 -9.52 19.73 46.72
N PHE A 510 -8.85 20.85 46.95
CA PHE A 510 -7.41 21.00 46.75
C PHE A 510 -6.73 21.24 48.10
N THR A 511 -5.71 20.45 48.43
CA THR A 511 -5.03 20.53 49.72
C THR A 511 -3.60 21.02 49.54
N SER A 512 -3.21 22.13 50.14
CA SER A 512 -1.81 22.55 50.15
C SER A 512 -1.46 23.39 51.36
N LYS A 513 -0.28 23.12 51.95
CA LYS A 513 0.28 23.95 53.03
C LYS A 513 0.76 25.30 52.51
N GLU A 514 1.15 25.36 51.24
CA GLU A 514 1.71 26.56 50.62
C GLU A 514 0.60 27.52 50.22
N GLN A 515 0.61 28.72 50.80
CA GLN A 515 -0.41 29.74 50.51
C GLN A 515 -0.40 30.16 49.04
N ILE A 516 0.79 30.30 48.44
CA ILE A 516 0.96 30.72 47.04
C ILE A 516 0.25 29.75 46.08
N LEU A 517 0.29 28.44 46.35
CA LEU A 517 -0.39 27.44 45.52
C LEU A 517 -1.91 27.49 45.71
N ARG A 518 -2.38 27.73 46.94
CA ARG A 518 -3.82 27.91 47.22
C ARG A 518 -4.39 29.17 46.53
N GLU A 519 -3.67 30.29 46.59
CA GLU A 519 -4.06 31.52 45.91
C GLU A 519 -4.11 31.33 44.39
N ASP A 520 -3.12 30.63 43.82
CA ASP A 520 -3.10 30.34 42.40
C ASP A 520 -4.24 29.40 41.97
N TYR A 521 -4.46 28.32 42.71
CA TYR A 521 -5.59 27.43 42.48
C TYR A 521 -6.92 28.18 42.54
N SER A 522 -7.11 29.04 43.56
CA SER A 522 -8.32 29.87 43.70
C SER A 522 -8.50 30.79 42.51
N ARG A 523 -7.43 31.44 42.03
CA ARG A 523 -7.45 32.33 40.86
C ARG A 523 -7.80 31.58 39.58
N CYS A 524 -7.18 30.41 39.34
CA CYS A 524 -7.51 29.57 38.20
C CYS A 524 -8.97 29.09 38.25
N PHE A 525 -9.46 28.71 39.43
CA PHE A 525 -10.83 28.21 39.60
C PHE A 525 -11.86 29.33 39.35
N GLU A 526 -11.60 30.53 39.89
CA GLU A 526 -12.43 31.71 39.66
C GLU A 526 -12.40 32.15 38.19
N SER A 527 -11.24 32.10 37.53
CA SER A 527 -11.11 32.43 36.11
C SER A 527 -11.84 31.44 35.19
N VAL A 528 -11.90 30.15 35.55
CA VAL A 528 -12.51 29.11 34.69
C VAL A 528 -14.01 29.01 34.92
N PHE A 529 -14.45 29.07 36.19
CA PHE A 529 -15.82 28.78 36.58
C PHE A 529 -16.62 29.98 37.11
N ASN A 530 -15.98 31.15 37.26
CA ASN A 530 -16.54 32.32 37.94
C ASN A 530 -17.00 32.02 39.39
N VAL A 531 -16.31 31.06 40.03
CA VAL A 531 -16.58 30.63 41.42
C VAL A 531 -15.29 30.65 42.21
N LYS A 532 -15.32 31.26 43.39
CA LYS A 532 -14.19 31.26 44.31
C LYS A 532 -14.29 30.07 45.26
N PRO A 533 -13.29 29.19 45.34
CA PRO A 533 -13.21 28.15 46.37
C PRO A 533 -13.23 28.76 47.77
N TYR A 534 -13.90 28.10 48.71
CA TYR A 534 -13.92 28.55 50.10
C TYR A 534 -12.94 27.74 50.96
N LEU A 535 -12.45 28.38 52.02
CA LEU A 535 -11.55 27.77 53.01
C LEU A 535 -12.39 27.36 54.23
N PRO A 536 -12.55 26.06 54.55
CA PRO A 536 -13.30 25.65 55.73
C PRO A 536 -12.59 26.09 57.02
N PRO A 537 -13.33 26.52 58.07
CA PRO A 537 -12.73 26.92 59.35
C PRO A 537 -11.90 25.80 60.01
N SER A 538 -12.33 24.54 59.85
CA SER A 538 -11.69 23.34 60.40
C SER A 538 -10.47 22.86 59.61
N HIS A 539 -10.29 23.28 58.35
CA HIS A 539 -9.25 22.79 57.44
C HIS A 539 -8.51 23.95 56.77
N LYS A 540 -7.56 24.57 57.49
CA LYS A 540 -6.82 25.78 57.03
C LYS A 540 -5.91 25.57 55.80
N SER A 541 -5.75 24.34 55.34
CA SER A 541 -4.93 23.99 54.18
C SER A 541 -5.74 23.46 52.99
N GLU A 542 -7.07 23.46 53.07
CA GLU A 542 -7.93 22.86 52.04
C GLU A 542 -8.86 23.90 51.42
N LEU A 543 -8.91 23.97 50.09
CA LEU A 543 -9.87 24.77 49.36
C LEU A 543 -10.97 23.87 48.82
N TRP A 544 -12.21 24.22 49.15
CA TRP A 544 -13.40 23.41 48.87
C TRP A 544 -14.30 24.09 47.84
N VAL A 545 -14.83 23.28 46.93
CA VAL A 545 -15.94 23.65 46.04
C VAL A 545 -16.96 22.53 46.07
N SER A 546 -18.23 22.90 46.27
CA SER A 546 -19.37 22.01 46.23
C SER A 546 -20.29 22.44 45.10
N SER A 547 -20.28 21.72 43.98
CA SER A 547 -21.11 22.06 42.82
C SER A 547 -21.38 20.83 41.97
N VAL A 548 -22.66 20.51 41.76
CA VAL A 548 -23.09 19.41 40.89
C VAL A 548 -22.71 19.68 39.44
N VAL A 549 -22.87 20.93 38.97
CA VAL A 549 -22.59 21.31 37.59
C VAL A 549 -21.10 21.18 37.28
N ILE A 550 -20.24 21.79 38.10
CA ILE A 550 -18.78 21.72 37.91
C ILE A 550 -18.28 20.28 38.11
N GLY A 551 -18.82 19.57 39.10
CA GLY A 551 -18.48 18.18 39.36
C GLY A 551 -18.76 17.26 38.17
N LYS A 552 -19.97 17.34 37.60
CA LYS A 552 -20.35 16.59 36.38
C LYS A 552 -19.49 16.99 35.18
N PHE A 553 -19.21 18.29 35.02
CA PHE A 553 -18.33 18.76 33.95
C PHE A 553 -16.94 18.13 34.06
N LEU A 554 -16.30 18.18 35.23
CA LEU A 554 -14.99 17.56 35.48
C LEU A 554 -15.04 16.03 35.35
N GLU A 555 -16.12 15.37 35.77
CA GLU A 555 -16.31 13.92 35.62
C GLU A 555 -16.38 13.51 34.15
N ASN A 556 -16.95 14.36 33.28
CA ASN A 556 -17.01 14.12 31.84
C ASN A 556 -15.64 14.31 31.17
N ILE A 557 -14.97 15.44 31.42
CA ILE A 557 -13.71 15.77 30.72
C ILE A 557 -12.47 15.06 31.31
N ALA A 558 -12.52 14.70 32.58
CA ALA A 558 -11.42 14.11 33.33
C ALA A 558 -11.92 13.10 34.40
N PRO A 559 -12.58 12.00 33.99
CA PRO A 559 -13.13 11.00 34.92
C PRO A 559 -12.06 10.38 35.84
N GLU A 560 -10.80 10.41 35.41
CA GLU A 560 -9.64 10.00 36.20
C GLU A 560 -9.51 10.68 37.56
N LEU A 561 -10.02 11.90 37.71
CA LEU A 561 -9.96 12.67 38.97
C LEU A 561 -10.77 12.02 40.11
N TYR A 562 -11.79 11.23 39.76
CA TYR A 562 -12.67 10.54 40.71
C TYR A 562 -12.18 9.13 41.07
N LYS A 563 -11.07 8.68 40.47
CA LYS A 563 -10.49 7.36 40.75
C LYS A 563 -9.57 7.40 41.98
N PRO A 564 -9.41 6.27 42.69
CA PRO A 564 -8.41 6.13 43.75
C PRO A 564 -6.99 6.44 43.24
N SER A 565 -6.10 6.95 44.09
CA SER A 565 -4.75 7.39 43.70
C SER A 565 -3.90 6.34 42.98
N ARG A 566 -4.18 5.04 43.18
CA ARG A 566 -3.49 3.92 42.50
C ARG A 566 -3.96 3.68 41.07
N GLU A 567 -5.18 4.11 40.76
CA GLU A 567 -5.84 3.93 39.47
C GLU A 567 -5.91 5.23 38.67
N ARG A 568 -5.52 6.36 39.29
CA ARG A 568 -5.36 7.65 38.60
C ARG A 568 -4.42 7.50 37.42
N ARG A 569 -4.74 8.20 36.34
CA ARG A 569 -3.94 8.32 35.12
C ARG A 569 -4.13 9.73 34.57
N ILE A 570 -3.29 10.13 33.63
CA ILE A 570 -3.47 11.42 32.95
C ILE A 570 -4.74 11.33 32.09
N PRO A 571 -5.69 12.28 32.20
CA PRO A 571 -6.86 12.32 31.34
C PRO A 571 -6.47 12.38 29.86
N ASN A 572 -7.16 11.61 29.02
CA ASN A 572 -6.88 11.54 27.58
C ASN A 572 -6.91 12.91 26.90
N LEU A 573 -7.75 13.82 27.42
CA LEU A 573 -7.84 15.21 26.97
C LEU A 573 -6.47 15.93 26.98
N ILE A 574 -5.68 15.76 28.04
CA ILE A 574 -4.39 16.47 28.22
C ILE A 574 -3.38 16.07 27.14
N PHE A 575 -3.43 14.84 26.65
CA PHE A 575 -2.53 14.41 25.57
C PHE A 575 -2.83 15.07 24.22
N LYS A 576 -4.03 15.60 24.03
CA LYS A 576 -4.47 16.26 22.78
C LYS A 576 -4.30 17.78 22.82
N CYS A 577 -4.16 18.36 24.00
CA CYS A 577 -3.96 19.78 24.23
C CYS A 577 -2.69 20.33 23.58
N SER A 578 -2.64 21.65 23.45
CA SER A 578 -1.48 22.39 22.93
C SER A 578 -0.27 22.30 23.87
N ASN A 579 0.92 22.60 23.35
CA ASN A 579 2.15 22.59 24.14
C ASN A 579 2.11 23.59 25.31
N GLU A 580 1.44 24.73 25.14
CA GLU A 580 1.26 25.73 26.21
C GLU A 580 0.34 25.23 27.33
N GLU A 581 -0.75 24.57 26.97
CA GLU A 581 -1.70 23.95 27.90
C GLU A 581 -1.06 22.79 28.68
N VAL A 582 -0.33 21.91 27.99
CA VAL A 582 0.39 20.79 28.61
C VAL A 582 1.52 21.30 29.51
N LYS A 583 2.26 22.33 29.08
CA LYS A 583 3.27 22.99 29.92
C LYS A 583 2.64 23.50 31.22
N SER A 584 1.51 24.20 31.12
CA SER A 584 0.76 24.73 32.25
C SER A 584 0.29 23.65 33.22
N PHE A 585 -0.18 22.50 32.69
CA PHE A 585 -0.50 21.31 33.48
C PHE A 585 0.72 20.76 34.22
N LEU A 586 1.85 20.57 33.52
CA LEU A 586 3.08 20.00 34.08
C LEU A 586 3.69 20.92 35.16
N GLU A 587 3.68 22.24 34.95
CA GLU A 587 4.19 23.22 35.92
C GLU A 587 3.59 23.02 37.30
N VAL A 588 2.26 23.01 37.40
CA VAL A 588 1.56 22.90 38.69
C VAL A 588 1.57 21.48 39.23
N PHE A 589 1.50 20.47 38.37
CA PHE A 589 1.59 19.07 38.81
C PHE A 589 2.95 18.79 39.47
N PHE A 590 4.04 19.28 38.88
CA PHE A 590 5.37 19.18 39.48
C PHE A 590 5.51 20.06 40.72
N ASP A 591 4.90 21.26 40.73
CA ASP A 591 4.96 22.12 41.92
C ASP A 591 4.24 21.51 43.13
N SER A 592 3.19 20.71 42.88
CA SER A 592 2.55 19.86 43.90
C SER A 592 3.44 18.66 44.27
N GLU A 593 3.71 17.77 43.32
CA GLU A 593 4.21 16.42 43.61
C GLU A 593 5.74 16.29 43.67
N ALA A 594 6.48 17.18 43.02
CA ALA A 594 7.91 16.97 42.84
C ALA A 594 8.73 17.29 44.09
N THR A 595 9.69 16.41 44.37
CA THR A 595 10.75 16.60 45.36
C THR A 595 12.08 16.83 44.66
N ILE A 596 12.78 17.90 45.05
CA ILE A 596 14.06 18.29 44.45
C ILE A 596 15.19 17.99 45.45
N SER A 597 16.11 17.11 45.05
CA SER A 597 17.28 16.73 45.86
C SER A 597 18.55 17.35 45.28
N ARG A 598 19.19 18.25 46.05
CA ARG A 598 20.49 18.84 45.66
C ARG A 598 21.64 17.85 45.77
N LYS A 599 21.57 16.95 46.76
CA LYS A 599 22.60 15.92 46.99
C LYS A 599 22.65 14.93 45.83
N GLU A 600 21.49 14.39 45.46
CA GLU A 600 21.36 13.40 44.39
C GLU A 600 21.25 14.02 42.98
N ARG A 601 21.25 15.36 42.91
CA ARG A 601 21.14 16.16 41.68
C ARG A 601 19.98 15.73 40.78
N GLU A 602 18.81 15.59 41.38
CA GLU A 602 17.63 15.05 40.72
C GLU A 602 16.35 15.74 41.15
N LEU A 603 15.38 15.67 40.24
CA LEU A 603 13.98 15.94 40.51
C LEU A 603 13.24 14.60 40.49
N THR A 604 12.43 14.34 41.51
CA THR A 604 11.68 13.07 41.63
C THR A 604 10.21 13.28 41.95
N ILE A 605 9.37 12.39 41.43
CA ILE A 605 7.95 12.26 41.77
C ILE A 605 7.71 10.81 42.18
N VAL A 606 6.99 10.58 43.28
CA VAL A 606 6.65 9.24 43.76
C VAL A 606 5.13 9.08 43.76
N SER A 607 4.63 8.07 43.05
CA SER A 607 3.19 7.78 43.01
C SER A 607 2.91 6.29 43.16
N ALA A 608 1.73 5.96 43.68
CA ALA A 608 1.24 4.58 43.73
C ALA A 608 0.69 4.12 42.37
N SER A 609 0.37 5.05 41.45
CA SER A 609 -0.08 4.74 40.09
C SER A 609 1.09 4.71 39.12
N ARG A 610 1.28 3.55 38.46
CA ARG A 610 2.22 3.42 37.34
C ARG A 610 1.76 4.24 36.14
N LEU A 611 0.48 4.13 35.79
CA LEU A 611 -0.08 4.72 34.58
C LEU A 611 -0.03 6.26 34.60
N LEU A 612 -0.19 6.86 35.78
CA LEU A 612 0.00 8.30 35.96
C LEU A 612 1.41 8.73 35.60
N LEU A 613 2.43 8.07 36.16
CA LEU A 613 3.83 8.43 35.91
C LEU A 613 4.30 8.04 34.49
N GLU A 614 3.74 6.98 33.91
CA GLU A 614 3.93 6.67 32.48
C GLU A 614 3.37 7.78 31.59
N GLY A 615 2.19 8.31 31.92
CA GLY A 615 1.60 9.47 31.24
C GLY A 615 2.46 10.73 31.37
N ILE A 616 2.94 11.05 32.58
CA ILE A 616 3.87 12.17 32.80
C ILE A 616 5.15 11.97 31.98
N ARG A 617 5.73 10.77 32.02
CA ARG A 617 6.92 10.43 31.23
C ARG A 617 6.68 10.63 29.72
N PHE A 618 5.49 10.32 29.23
CA PHE A 618 5.13 10.54 27.83
C PHE A 618 4.97 12.03 27.51
N LEU A 619 4.29 12.82 28.36
CA LEU A 619 4.14 14.27 28.17
C LEU A 619 5.49 15.01 28.18
N LEU A 620 6.44 14.59 29.02
CA LEU A 620 7.80 15.15 29.03
C LEU A 620 8.55 14.94 27.69
N LEU A 621 8.27 13.85 26.97
CA LEU A 621 8.89 13.60 25.66
C LEU A 621 8.45 14.62 24.60
N ARG A 622 7.27 15.26 24.73
CA ARG A 622 6.86 16.34 23.81
C ARG A 622 7.83 17.52 23.83
N PHE A 623 8.52 17.70 24.94
CA PHE A 623 9.53 18.74 25.12
C PHE A 623 10.96 18.18 25.09
N GLY A 624 11.14 16.98 24.53
CA GLY A 624 12.44 16.34 24.39
C GLY A 624 13.12 15.95 25.70
N ILE A 625 12.35 15.79 26.80
CA ILE A 625 12.88 15.41 28.11
C ILE A 625 12.72 13.92 28.35
N VAL A 626 13.85 13.26 28.60
CA VAL A 626 13.88 11.83 28.90
C VAL A 626 13.93 11.62 30.41
N SER A 627 12.86 11.05 30.99
CA SER A 627 12.81 10.68 32.40
C SER A 627 13.06 9.18 32.63
N GLN A 628 13.49 8.85 33.85
CA GLN A 628 13.69 7.49 34.33
C GLN A 628 12.51 7.08 35.21
N LEU A 629 12.03 5.85 35.09
CA LEU A 629 10.94 5.33 35.93
C LEU A 629 11.37 4.03 36.60
N HIS A 630 11.48 4.04 37.92
CA HIS A 630 11.81 2.86 38.71
C HIS A 630 10.66 2.53 39.67
N PHE A 631 10.54 1.28 40.08
CA PHE A 631 9.62 0.92 41.16
C PHE A 631 10.42 0.58 42.42
N THR A 632 9.82 0.85 43.58
CA THR A 632 10.32 0.44 44.88
C THR A 632 9.20 -0.24 45.66
N ARG A 633 9.54 -1.17 46.54
CA ARG A 633 8.59 -1.80 47.46
C ARG A 633 8.89 -1.27 48.86
N THR A 634 8.01 -0.43 49.38
CA THR A 634 8.17 0.18 50.71
C THR A 634 7.00 -0.20 51.61
N GLN A 635 7.22 -0.12 52.92
CA GLN A 635 6.20 -0.28 53.95
C GLN A 635 5.80 1.10 54.46
N ALA A 636 4.51 1.32 54.70
CA ALA A 636 4.08 2.53 55.39
C ALA A 636 4.51 2.44 56.85
N THR A 637 5.32 3.38 57.32
CA THR A 637 5.83 3.43 58.70
C THR A 637 4.71 3.65 59.73
N ASN A 638 3.55 4.16 59.30
CA ASN A 638 2.46 4.59 60.18
C ASN A 638 1.22 3.67 60.14
N SER A 639 1.32 2.45 59.63
CA SER A 639 0.19 1.50 59.62
C SER A 639 0.39 0.40 60.66
N PRO A 640 -0.62 0.09 61.50
CA PRO A 640 -0.53 -0.95 62.53
C PRO A 640 -0.33 -2.37 61.95
N ASN A 641 -0.52 -2.54 60.63
CA ASN A 641 -0.25 -3.79 59.91
C ASN A 641 0.40 -3.51 58.54
N PRO A 642 1.73 -3.28 58.48
CA PRO A 642 2.39 -2.72 57.30
C PRO A 642 2.60 -3.76 56.18
N LYS A 643 1.68 -3.79 55.21
CA LYS A 643 1.89 -4.54 53.95
C LYS A 643 2.87 -3.79 53.05
N ARG A 644 3.86 -4.50 52.48
CA ARG A 644 4.74 -3.97 51.43
C ARG A 644 3.89 -3.54 50.23
N LYS A 645 4.01 -2.28 49.84
CA LYS A 645 3.29 -1.68 48.71
C LYS A 645 4.30 -1.25 47.65
N THR A 646 3.96 -1.47 46.39
CA THR A 646 4.77 -1.00 45.25
C THR A 646 4.46 0.46 45.00
N TYR A 647 5.50 1.29 44.94
CA TYR A 647 5.45 2.67 44.52
C TYR A 647 6.38 2.88 43.33
N TYR A 648 6.01 3.80 42.46
CA TYR A 648 6.77 4.15 41.28
C TYR A 648 7.42 5.51 41.50
N ARG A 649 8.68 5.64 41.13
CA ARG A 649 9.49 6.86 41.23
C ARG A 649 9.92 7.29 39.84
N LEU A 650 9.38 8.41 39.39
CA LEU A 650 9.84 9.11 38.19
C LEU A 650 11.00 10.03 38.60
N ARG A 651 12.09 10.00 37.84
CA ARG A 651 13.32 10.76 38.10
C ARG A 651 13.76 11.50 36.84
N VAL A 652 14.13 12.77 36.99
CA VAL A 652 14.80 13.59 35.98
C VAL A 652 16.13 14.06 36.56
N SER A 653 17.22 13.89 35.82
CA SER A 653 18.59 14.17 36.28
C SER A 653 19.51 14.50 35.10
N GLY A 654 20.69 15.05 35.38
CA GLY A 654 21.72 15.32 34.38
C GLY A 654 21.34 16.47 33.43
N SER A 655 21.66 16.32 32.13
CA SER A 655 21.38 17.31 31.07
C SER A 655 19.88 17.59 30.90
N GLU A 656 19.02 16.62 31.22
CA GLU A 656 17.58 16.74 31.09
C GLU A 656 16.99 17.80 32.05
N LEU A 657 17.69 18.11 33.16
CA LEU A 657 17.29 19.18 34.07
C LEU A 657 17.38 20.57 33.44
N LEU A 658 18.26 20.78 32.45
CA LEU A 658 18.39 22.06 31.75
C LEU A 658 17.11 22.37 30.97
N LYS A 659 16.66 21.41 30.15
CA LYS A 659 15.39 21.48 29.42
C LYS A 659 14.20 21.60 30.37
N MET A 660 14.27 20.91 31.51
CA MET A 660 13.22 20.97 32.53
C MET A 660 13.05 22.39 33.10
N GLY A 661 14.14 23.15 33.23
CA GLY A 661 14.12 24.55 33.67
C GLY A 661 13.53 25.55 32.69
N GLU A 662 13.52 25.23 31.39
CA GLU A 662 12.88 26.05 30.36
C GLU A 662 11.35 25.93 30.38
N ILE A 663 10.86 24.78 30.88
CA ILE A 663 9.44 24.42 30.91
C ILE A 663 8.83 24.67 32.28
N LEU A 664 9.52 24.30 33.37
CA LEU A 664 8.94 24.42 34.71
C LEU A 664 9.29 25.76 35.34
N LYS A 665 8.25 26.57 35.58
CA LYS A 665 8.32 27.75 36.46
C LYS A 665 7.60 27.46 37.76
N PHE A 666 8.33 26.95 38.75
CA PHE A 666 7.78 26.70 40.08
C PHE A 666 7.32 28.00 40.73
N LYS A 667 6.09 28.00 41.24
CA LYS A 667 5.54 29.09 42.05
C LYS A 667 6.02 29.00 43.49
N ASN A 668 6.29 27.79 43.99
CA ASN A 668 6.94 27.62 45.28
C ASN A 668 8.38 28.17 45.22
N PRO A 669 8.71 29.26 45.95
CA PRO A 669 10.02 29.91 45.86
C PRO A 669 11.17 29.00 46.29
N MET A 670 10.93 28.11 47.25
CA MET A 670 11.94 27.16 47.73
C MET A 670 12.23 26.09 46.68
N LYS A 671 11.21 25.59 45.96
CA LYS A 671 11.41 24.65 44.85
C LYS A 671 12.07 25.34 43.66
N ALA A 672 11.66 26.55 43.32
CA ALA A 672 12.29 27.37 42.26
C ALA A 672 13.80 27.55 42.50
N LYS A 673 14.19 28.04 43.68
CA LYS A 673 15.60 28.24 44.05
C LYS A 673 16.40 26.93 44.03
N LYS A 674 15.79 25.82 44.46
CA LYS A 674 16.44 24.49 44.41
C LYS A 674 16.63 24.01 42.97
N LEU A 675 15.67 24.23 42.08
CA LEU A 675 15.76 23.87 40.66
C LEU A 675 16.84 24.71 39.96
N GLU A 676 16.84 26.04 40.13
CA GLU A 676 17.86 26.93 39.56
C GLU A 676 19.27 26.53 39.99
N ALA A 677 19.44 26.21 41.27
CA ALA A 677 20.71 25.73 41.78
C ALA A 677 21.17 24.42 41.13
N LEU A 678 20.24 23.51 40.82
CA LEU A 678 20.55 22.27 40.09
C LEU A 678 20.94 22.56 38.64
N ILE A 679 20.19 23.42 37.95
CA ILE A 679 20.46 23.83 36.56
C ILE A 679 21.85 24.45 36.46
N ASN A 680 22.21 25.35 37.38
CA ASN A 680 23.53 25.98 37.41
C ASN A 680 24.66 24.98 37.67
N CYS A 681 24.41 23.91 38.43
CA CYS A 681 25.38 22.82 38.58
C CYS A 681 25.51 21.98 37.31
N SER A 682 24.39 21.71 36.61
CA SER A 682 24.39 20.95 35.37
C SER A 682 25.02 21.69 34.19
N ARG A 683 25.06 23.03 34.18
CA ARG A 683 25.75 23.83 33.15
C ARG A 683 27.28 23.82 33.27
N ARG A 684 27.82 23.40 34.42
CA ARG A 684 29.27 23.37 34.71
C ARG A 684 29.92 22.00 34.42
N LEU A 685 29.10 21.02 34.04
CA LEU A 685 29.48 19.68 33.60
C LEU A 685 29.32 19.61 32.09
#